data_AF-A0A2I1KQT2-F1
#
_entry.id   AF-A0A2I1KQT2-F1
#
_cell.length_a   1.000
_cell.length_b   1.000
_cell.length_c   1.000
_cell.angle_alpha   90.00
_cell.angle_beta   90.00
_cell.angle_gamma   90.00
#
_symmetry.space_group_name_H-M   'P 1'
#
loop_
_entity.id
_entity.type
_entity.pdbx_description
1 polymer ?
#
loop_
_entity_poly.entity_id
_entity_poly.type
_entity_poly.pdbx_seq_one_letter_code
_entity_poly.pdbx_strand_id
1 'polypeptide(L)'
;MVYAIVLLTVIGMVVAMAGSAFGQERRRTPVVVLATTALSWASVSQGEDKASQDLLSLAASGSPANLVPRTAGTCEADAWLSLGAGARTRATEPGSPCSWPSGWDQAAHASGEAGYAAEPGALADALSSAGLTTAAVGPGAELALTTSSGQSPHSAGSLTELGELAELTIVDATRHGAEAARQTLAEDLESLAASGAQARVVVVSLTGPGSGPQALVLSSGSTGLDREDGVLTSPSTHQAGLVQLTDLAPTFLSALGVAVPTSMSGQALSLPAGATDLGALTRSEGADVPQTVSQLTDDALRAKASQMTTLPAGLTIIGAAAALVLVAACTLRGPAGRKHLHGVGVAATVVGALPMGAWMGMAVPWWRVGADGDQPSWVVVPTAILTMVLTAMVGVGVLHGLGSVVISVRDRLLAARPRPPRAPRTPREPGHGPGPLGVHGLRLPPSSRVPTPLFFTAYVLTACVAALILSDSAAGARLGFNGMLGMDAVVAGRFYGMSNTAFALAAAALVIAVAAGVSPFVEAQPTHRLRRTAAYLGVGVPGLIALALDGLPQAGADVGGAIAMAAALAALTAGLVGGRIGWKRWMTIATGALTAAGLFGLIDRSLGSHTHMGQFIGQLQDGTASTTILRKLTALVVPFFTSRLALLALVVGVIALVGAGWWLRREVTAWRLGTSAYASLVRPEEQEADQRPTEDGAGQHEGAGTTAAGGLPQWLTPALKGLGTLVVVEVVVNDSGLSMACLSLACAAPLLVALVATQLQARVR
;
A
#
# COMPACT_ATOMS: atom_id res chain seq x y z
N MET A 1 -5.29 9.31 -62.12
CA MET A 1 -5.34 10.10 -60.86
C MET A 1 -4.90 9.27 -59.66
N VAL A 2 -5.53 8.12 -59.37
CA VAL A 2 -5.18 7.26 -58.22
C VAL A 2 -3.72 6.77 -58.23
N TYR A 3 -3.21 6.29 -59.37
CA TYR A 3 -1.81 5.86 -59.50
C TYR A 3 -0.79 7.00 -59.31
N ALA A 4 -1.13 8.23 -59.70
CA ALA A 4 -0.26 9.39 -59.51
C ALA A 4 -0.20 9.82 -58.04
N ILE A 5 -1.32 9.69 -57.32
CA ILE A 5 -1.39 9.96 -55.87
C ILE A 5 -0.57 8.91 -55.12
N VAL A 6 -0.71 7.61 -55.43
CA VAL A 6 0.08 6.55 -54.80
C VAL A 6 1.57 6.75 -55.05
N LEU A 7 1.97 7.07 -56.29
CA LEU A 7 3.38 7.33 -56.62
C LEU A 7 3.95 8.55 -55.89
N LEU A 8 3.20 9.66 -55.81
CA LEU A 8 3.61 10.85 -55.05
C LEU A 8 3.68 10.58 -53.54
N THR A 9 2.82 9.72 -53.01
CA THR A 9 2.83 9.32 -51.59
C THR A 9 4.04 8.45 -51.28
N VAL A 10 4.37 7.51 -52.17
CA VAL A 10 5.56 6.65 -52.04
C VAL A 10 6.84 7.46 -52.20
N ILE A 11 6.91 8.37 -53.17
CA ILE A 11 8.05 9.29 -53.32
C ILE A 11 8.16 10.21 -52.10
N GLY A 12 7.04 10.72 -51.58
CA GLY A 12 7.01 11.49 -50.33
C GLY A 12 7.51 10.70 -49.13
N MET A 13 7.14 9.42 -49.00
CA MET A 13 7.65 8.51 -47.97
C MET A 13 9.14 8.23 -48.14
N VAL A 14 9.62 8.01 -49.36
CA VAL A 14 11.03 7.73 -49.65
C VAL A 14 11.88 8.98 -49.43
N VAL A 15 11.40 10.18 -49.79
CA VAL A 15 12.07 11.46 -49.53
C VAL A 15 12.02 11.82 -48.04
N ALA A 16 10.95 11.49 -47.33
CA ALA A 16 10.90 11.62 -45.86
C ALA A 16 11.87 10.65 -45.16
N MET A 17 11.94 9.39 -45.62
CA MET A 17 12.90 8.39 -45.11
C MET A 17 14.35 8.74 -45.47
N ALA A 18 14.60 9.31 -46.65
CA ALA A 18 15.91 9.80 -47.05
C ALA A 18 16.27 11.11 -46.31
N GLY A 19 15.29 11.97 -46.05
CA GLY A 19 15.46 13.19 -45.24
C GLY A 19 15.83 12.89 -43.79
N SER A 20 15.36 11.78 -43.22
CA SER A 20 15.83 11.27 -41.92
C SER A 20 17.22 10.64 -41.95
N ALA A 21 17.68 10.15 -43.11
CA ALA A 21 19.02 9.55 -43.26
C ALA A 21 20.14 10.60 -43.45
N PHE A 22 19.78 11.84 -43.85
CA PHE A 22 20.71 12.97 -43.98
C PHE A 22 20.58 14.01 -42.87
N GLY A 23 20.16 13.60 -41.67
CA GLY A 23 20.41 14.39 -40.47
C GLY A 23 21.91 14.36 -40.19
N GLN A 24 22.58 15.53 -40.20
CA GLN A 24 23.92 15.68 -39.61
C GLN A 24 24.02 14.85 -38.33
N GLU A 25 25.09 14.07 -38.18
CA GLU A 25 25.50 13.49 -36.90
C GLU A 25 25.58 14.63 -35.87
N ARG A 26 24.47 14.92 -35.18
CA ARG A 26 24.53 15.70 -33.96
C ARG A 26 25.25 14.80 -32.98
N ARG A 27 26.54 15.09 -32.73
CA ARG A 27 27.27 14.50 -31.61
C ARG A 27 26.34 14.55 -30.40
N ARG A 28 25.96 13.36 -29.93
CA ARG A 28 25.10 13.22 -28.75
C ARG A 28 25.92 13.73 -27.57
N THR A 29 25.31 14.56 -26.72
CA THR A 29 25.97 15.00 -25.49
C THR A 29 26.25 13.76 -24.62
N PRO A 30 27.52 13.45 -24.29
CA PRO A 30 27.88 12.31 -23.46
C PRO A 30 27.19 12.35 -22.09
N VAL A 31 27.01 11.18 -21.49
CA VAL A 31 26.54 11.02 -20.11
C VAL A 31 27.71 10.56 -19.24
N VAL A 32 28.00 11.30 -18.17
CA VAL A 32 29.00 10.95 -17.16
C VAL A 32 28.28 10.67 -15.84
N VAL A 33 28.44 9.45 -15.33
CA VAL A 33 27.85 9.00 -14.07
C VAL A 33 28.95 8.87 -13.04
N LEU A 34 28.93 9.70 -12.01
CA LEU A 34 29.80 9.58 -10.86
C LEU A 34 29.04 8.86 -9.75
N ALA A 35 29.42 7.61 -9.52
CA ALA A 35 28.77 6.75 -8.55
C ALA A 35 29.64 6.59 -7.31
N THR A 36 29.01 6.72 -6.15
CA THR A 36 29.64 6.65 -4.83
C THR A 36 28.73 5.87 -3.87
N THR A 37 29.08 5.82 -2.59
CA THR A 37 28.27 5.20 -1.54
C THR A 37 28.25 6.06 -0.27
N ALA A 38 27.33 5.75 0.62
CA ALA A 38 27.17 6.34 1.95
C ALA A 38 26.96 7.87 1.97
N LEU A 39 26.34 8.41 0.92
CA LEU A 39 25.88 9.80 0.89
C LEU A 39 24.36 9.90 0.99
N SER A 40 23.91 10.53 2.06
CA SER A 40 22.55 11.06 2.20
C SER A 40 22.54 12.58 2.18
N TRP A 41 21.38 13.18 1.90
CA TRP A 41 21.25 14.64 1.92
C TRP A 41 21.54 15.26 3.29
N ALA A 42 21.26 14.54 4.39
CA ALA A 42 21.69 14.98 5.72
C ALA A 42 23.22 15.07 5.81
N SER A 43 23.93 14.01 5.41
CA SER A 43 25.39 13.98 5.47
C SER A 43 26.04 15.05 4.58
N VAL A 44 25.46 15.34 3.42
CA VAL A 44 25.91 16.40 2.51
C VAL A 44 25.62 17.78 3.09
N SER A 45 24.44 17.99 3.68
CA SER A 45 24.07 19.30 4.26
C SER A 45 24.85 19.68 5.53
N GLN A 46 25.34 18.67 6.27
CA GLN A 46 26.12 18.85 7.49
C GLN A 46 27.64 18.76 7.23
N GLY A 47 28.04 18.32 6.03
CA GLY A 47 29.44 18.13 5.66
C GLY A 47 30.10 19.46 5.29
N GLU A 48 31.27 19.71 5.87
CA GLU A 48 32.11 20.88 5.56
C GLU A 48 33.17 20.59 4.48
N ASP A 49 33.27 19.34 4.02
CA ASP A 49 34.23 18.91 3.01
C ASP A 49 33.85 19.40 1.60
N LYS A 50 34.86 19.44 0.71
CA LYS A 50 34.70 19.92 -0.67
C LYS A 50 33.61 19.16 -1.44
N ALA A 51 33.52 17.84 -1.28
CA ALA A 51 32.52 17.03 -1.98
C ALA A 51 31.10 17.43 -1.57
N SER A 52 30.88 17.70 -0.28
CA SER A 52 29.59 18.19 0.22
C SER A 52 29.22 19.56 -0.37
N GLN A 53 30.18 20.49 -0.46
CA GLN A 53 29.97 21.81 -1.07
C GLN A 53 29.69 21.73 -2.58
N ASP A 54 30.44 20.89 -3.30
CA ASP A 54 30.25 20.63 -4.72
C ASP A 54 28.88 20.03 -5.00
N LEU A 55 28.46 19.06 -4.18
CA LEU A 55 27.14 18.43 -4.30
C LEU A 55 26.00 19.39 -4.00
N LEU A 56 26.13 20.28 -3.02
CA LEU A 56 25.13 21.32 -2.74
C LEU A 56 25.02 22.30 -3.92
N SER A 57 26.16 22.68 -4.52
CA SER A 57 26.20 23.55 -5.69
C SER A 57 25.58 22.90 -6.94
N LEU A 58 25.82 21.60 -7.15
CA LEU A 58 25.18 20.82 -8.20
C LEU A 58 23.69 20.60 -7.90
N ALA A 59 23.30 20.39 -6.65
CA ALA A 59 21.89 20.26 -6.27
C ALA A 59 21.11 21.58 -6.45
N ALA A 60 21.76 22.73 -6.24
CA ALA A 60 21.15 24.04 -6.44
C ALA A 60 20.90 24.38 -7.91
N SER A 61 21.78 23.91 -8.80
CA SER A 61 21.71 24.18 -10.25
C SER A 61 21.06 23.04 -11.05
N GLY A 62 21.04 21.83 -10.50
CA GLY A 62 20.54 20.59 -11.11
C GLY A 62 19.15 20.17 -10.62
N SER A 63 18.93 18.86 -10.61
CA SER A 63 17.67 18.24 -10.16
C SER A 63 17.98 17.20 -9.07
N PRO A 64 17.99 17.61 -7.78
CA PRO A 64 18.25 16.71 -6.68
C PRO A 64 17.05 15.80 -6.40
N ALA A 65 17.32 14.56 -5.99
CA ALA A 65 16.33 13.58 -5.58
C ALA A 65 16.86 12.63 -4.51
N ASN A 66 15.96 11.90 -3.87
CA ASN A 66 16.24 10.73 -3.05
C ASN A 66 16.27 9.48 -3.93
N LEU A 67 17.38 8.74 -3.90
CA LEU A 67 17.52 7.45 -4.57
C LEU A 67 17.17 6.30 -3.63
N VAL A 68 16.39 5.35 -4.11
CA VAL A 68 16.11 4.09 -3.42
C VAL A 68 17.05 3.00 -3.95
N PRO A 69 18.05 2.56 -3.16
CA PRO A 69 19.12 1.67 -3.62
C PRO A 69 18.72 0.19 -3.68
N ARG A 70 17.42 -0.14 -3.65
CA ARG A 70 16.96 -1.51 -3.37
C ARG A 70 17.40 -2.53 -4.44
N THR A 71 18.22 -3.50 -4.03
CA THR A 71 18.68 -4.64 -4.85
C THR A 71 18.05 -5.96 -4.36
N ALA A 72 18.44 -7.10 -4.97
CA ALA A 72 18.03 -8.42 -4.47
C ALA A 72 18.84 -8.87 -3.25
N GLY A 73 20.05 -8.35 -3.06
CA GLY A 73 20.85 -8.52 -1.84
C GLY A 73 21.00 -7.22 -1.06
N THR A 74 22.10 -7.08 -0.33
CA THR A 74 22.43 -5.90 0.48
C THR A 74 23.85 -5.41 0.24
N CYS A 75 24.54 -5.95 -0.76
CA CYS A 75 25.93 -5.66 -1.04
C CYS A 75 26.11 -4.52 -2.03
N GLU A 76 27.25 -3.86 -1.93
CA GLU A 76 27.65 -2.82 -2.87
C GLU A 76 27.72 -3.35 -4.31
N ALA A 77 28.31 -4.54 -4.50
CA ALA A 77 28.36 -5.20 -5.80
C ALA A 77 26.96 -5.47 -6.39
N ASP A 78 25.95 -5.73 -5.55
CA ASP A 78 24.56 -5.90 -6.02
C ASP A 78 24.02 -4.60 -6.62
N ALA A 79 24.43 -3.44 -6.08
CA ALA A 79 23.94 -2.13 -6.53
C ALA A 79 24.58 -1.74 -7.86
N TRP A 80 25.88 -1.98 -8.03
CA TRP A 80 26.57 -1.83 -9.32
C TRP A 80 25.97 -2.73 -10.40
N LEU A 81 25.74 -4.00 -10.06
CA LEU A 81 25.12 -4.94 -10.99
C LEU A 81 23.66 -4.56 -11.30
N SER A 82 22.92 -4.01 -10.32
CA SER A 82 21.52 -3.58 -10.51
C SER A 82 21.44 -2.32 -11.37
N LEU A 83 22.43 -1.42 -11.25
CA LEU A 83 22.59 -0.25 -12.10
C LEU A 83 22.72 -0.68 -13.56
N GLY A 84 23.64 -1.62 -13.86
CA GLY A 84 23.86 -2.12 -15.22
C GLY A 84 22.71 -2.97 -15.79
N ALA A 85 21.97 -3.67 -14.94
CA ALA A 85 20.85 -4.50 -15.39
C ALA A 85 19.54 -3.72 -15.56
N GLY A 86 19.40 -2.53 -14.97
CA GLY A 86 18.10 -1.82 -14.91
C GLY A 86 17.01 -2.60 -14.15
N ALA A 87 17.41 -3.57 -13.34
CA ALA A 87 16.56 -4.49 -12.60
C ALA A 87 17.28 -4.95 -11.32
N ARG A 88 16.54 -5.50 -10.34
CA ARG A 88 17.14 -5.95 -9.08
C ARG A 88 17.98 -7.21 -9.30
N THR A 89 19.27 -7.12 -9.02
CA THR A 89 20.23 -8.23 -9.17
C THR A 89 20.91 -8.57 -7.85
N ARG A 90 21.66 -9.68 -7.87
CA ARG A 90 22.53 -10.10 -6.78
C ARG A 90 23.84 -10.62 -7.37
N ALA A 91 24.96 -10.17 -6.82
CA ALA A 91 26.30 -10.53 -7.27
C ALA A 91 26.80 -11.88 -6.72
N THR A 92 26.29 -12.32 -5.57
CA THR A 92 26.69 -13.58 -4.91
C THR A 92 25.50 -14.44 -4.50
N GLU A 93 25.72 -15.71 -4.18
CA GLU A 93 24.64 -16.65 -3.87
C GLU A 93 23.86 -16.27 -2.59
N PRO A 94 22.57 -16.67 -2.48
CA PRO A 94 21.81 -16.47 -1.26
C PRO A 94 22.47 -17.03 -0.01
N GLY A 95 22.65 -16.19 1.01
CA GLY A 95 23.24 -16.57 2.30
C GLY A 95 24.77 -16.48 2.36
N SER A 96 25.44 -16.15 1.25
CA SER A 96 26.86 -15.83 1.24
C SER A 96 27.14 -14.51 1.99
N PRO A 97 28.32 -14.37 2.61
CA PRO A 97 28.77 -13.09 3.16
C PRO A 97 28.85 -12.02 2.08
N CYS A 98 28.69 -10.77 2.50
CA CYS A 98 28.77 -9.66 1.59
C CYS A 98 30.18 -9.52 1.00
N SER A 99 30.30 -9.77 -0.30
CA SER A 99 31.58 -9.85 -1.01
C SER A 99 31.37 -9.54 -2.50
N TRP A 100 32.45 -9.12 -3.14
CA TRP A 100 32.50 -8.97 -4.60
C TRP A 100 32.48 -10.35 -5.27
N PRO A 101 31.85 -10.47 -6.45
CA PRO A 101 31.83 -11.73 -7.19
C PRO A 101 33.26 -12.09 -7.65
N SER A 102 33.56 -13.38 -7.63
CA SER A 102 34.82 -13.93 -8.14
C SER A 102 34.98 -13.80 -9.66
N GLY A 103 33.86 -13.60 -10.38
CA GLY A 103 33.81 -13.38 -11.81
C GLY A 103 32.39 -13.14 -12.31
N TRP A 104 32.25 -12.75 -13.58
CA TRP A 104 30.97 -12.43 -14.20
C TRP A 104 29.97 -13.59 -14.15
N ASP A 105 30.42 -14.83 -14.43
CA ASP A 105 29.56 -16.01 -14.43
C ASP A 105 28.86 -16.24 -13.08
N GLN A 106 29.56 -15.98 -11.98
CA GLN A 106 28.99 -16.07 -10.63
C GLN A 106 27.89 -15.02 -10.44
N ALA A 107 28.16 -13.76 -10.83
CA ALA A 107 27.20 -12.68 -10.72
C ALA A 107 25.96 -12.90 -11.60
N ALA A 108 26.17 -13.40 -12.83
CA ALA A 108 25.11 -13.74 -13.77
C ALA A 108 24.22 -14.87 -13.22
N HIS A 109 24.83 -15.95 -12.73
CA HIS A 109 24.11 -17.08 -12.15
C HIS A 109 23.33 -16.68 -10.88
N ALA A 110 23.98 -15.97 -9.96
CA ALA A 110 23.35 -15.51 -8.72
C ALA A 110 22.14 -14.58 -8.97
N SER A 111 22.23 -13.73 -10.01
CA SER A 111 21.13 -12.86 -10.43
C SER A 111 19.96 -13.63 -11.06
N GLY A 112 20.25 -14.66 -11.85
CA GLY A 112 19.22 -15.53 -12.42
C GLY A 112 18.41 -16.26 -11.33
N GLU A 113 19.10 -16.78 -10.32
CA GLU A 113 18.48 -17.45 -9.16
C GLU A 113 17.72 -16.48 -8.24
N ALA A 114 17.98 -15.17 -8.32
CA ALA A 114 17.31 -14.18 -7.49
C ALA A 114 15.82 -13.98 -7.84
N GLY A 115 15.32 -14.52 -8.96
CA GLY A 115 13.89 -14.56 -9.30
C GLY A 115 13.26 -13.20 -9.59
N TYR A 116 14.05 -12.26 -10.10
CA TYR A 116 13.61 -10.94 -10.59
C TYR A 116 13.58 -10.87 -12.13
N ALA A 117 13.96 -11.94 -12.83
CA ALA A 117 14.14 -11.97 -14.29
C ALA A 117 15.02 -10.82 -14.81
N ALA A 118 16.03 -10.45 -14.02
CA ALA A 118 17.02 -9.47 -14.42
C ALA A 118 18.00 -10.10 -15.42
N GLU A 119 18.46 -9.31 -16.39
CA GLU A 119 19.50 -9.68 -17.34
C GLU A 119 20.76 -8.84 -17.05
N PRO A 120 21.73 -9.38 -16.28
CA PRO A 120 23.01 -8.73 -16.09
C PRO A 120 23.69 -8.41 -17.43
N GLY A 121 24.15 -7.17 -17.59
CA GLY A 121 24.78 -6.67 -18.80
C GLY A 121 23.84 -6.01 -19.82
N ALA A 122 22.53 -5.95 -19.53
CA ALA A 122 21.53 -5.36 -20.44
C ALA A 122 21.85 -3.93 -20.89
N LEU A 123 22.40 -3.08 -20.01
CA LEU A 123 22.83 -1.72 -20.38
C LEU A 123 23.99 -1.74 -21.40
N ALA A 124 25.03 -2.53 -21.12
CA ALA A 124 26.20 -2.63 -21.98
C ALA A 124 25.86 -3.25 -23.34
N ASP A 125 25.03 -4.29 -23.36
CA ASP A 125 24.58 -4.94 -24.59
C ASP A 125 23.77 -3.99 -25.46
N ALA A 126 22.87 -3.20 -24.86
CA ALA A 126 22.06 -2.23 -25.59
C ALA A 126 22.91 -1.12 -26.22
N LEU A 127 23.93 -0.62 -25.49
CA LEU A 127 24.86 0.40 -25.99
C LEU A 127 25.77 -0.15 -27.10
N SER A 128 26.33 -1.34 -26.88
CA SER A 128 27.17 -2.04 -27.87
C SER A 128 26.40 -2.35 -29.16
N SER A 129 25.16 -2.84 -29.04
CA SER A 129 24.27 -3.10 -30.19
C SER A 129 23.91 -1.83 -30.95
N ALA A 130 23.88 -0.68 -30.27
CA ALA A 130 23.67 0.63 -30.89
C ALA A 130 24.95 1.25 -31.45
N GLY A 131 26.11 0.58 -31.33
CA GLY A 131 27.42 1.07 -31.79
C GLY A 131 27.96 2.24 -30.96
N LEU A 132 27.50 2.42 -29.73
CA LEU A 132 27.96 3.48 -28.83
C LEU A 132 29.12 3.00 -27.96
N THR A 133 30.06 3.89 -27.68
CA THR A 133 31.21 3.59 -26.83
C THR A 133 30.89 3.79 -25.36
N THR A 134 31.51 2.96 -24.52
CA THR A 134 31.36 3.01 -23.06
C THR A 134 32.73 2.98 -22.40
N ALA A 135 32.91 3.80 -21.35
CA ALA A 135 34.12 3.84 -20.55
C ALA A 135 33.82 3.62 -19.06
N ALA A 136 34.70 2.89 -18.37
CA ALA A 136 34.62 2.63 -16.94
C ALA A 136 35.87 3.15 -16.21
N VAL A 137 35.68 3.78 -15.06
CA VAL A 137 36.78 4.11 -14.14
C VAL A 137 36.54 3.38 -12.83
N GLY A 138 37.37 2.39 -12.53
CA GLY A 138 37.27 1.58 -11.32
C GLY A 138 36.35 0.33 -11.41
N PRO A 139 36.45 -0.57 -10.43
CA PRO A 139 35.90 -1.93 -10.52
C PRO A 139 34.37 -1.98 -10.51
N GLY A 140 33.70 -1.09 -9.77
CA GLY A 140 32.24 -1.02 -9.78
C GLY A 140 31.67 -0.60 -11.14
N ALA A 141 32.32 0.37 -11.78
CA ALA A 141 31.97 0.82 -13.12
C ALA A 141 32.19 -0.28 -14.17
N GLU A 142 33.29 -1.03 -14.08
CA GLU A 142 33.54 -2.20 -14.92
C GLU A 142 32.44 -3.26 -14.76
N LEU A 143 32.03 -3.56 -13.51
CA LEU A 143 30.96 -4.51 -13.23
C LEU A 143 29.62 -4.05 -13.82
N ALA A 144 29.28 -2.77 -13.76
CA ALA A 144 28.04 -2.24 -14.30
C ALA A 144 28.00 -2.19 -15.84
N LEU A 145 29.16 -2.06 -16.50
CA LEU A 145 29.30 -1.94 -17.95
C LEU A 145 29.84 -3.20 -18.64
N THR A 146 29.94 -4.32 -17.93
CA THR A 146 30.27 -5.62 -18.53
C THR A 146 29.04 -6.16 -19.28
N THR A 147 29.26 -6.60 -20.52
CA THR A 147 28.20 -7.20 -21.38
C THR A 147 27.70 -8.53 -20.83
N SER A 148 26.54 -9.01 -21.26
CA SER A 148 26.03 -10.33 -20.83
C SER A 148 26.99 -11.47 -21.18
N SER A 149 27.78 -11.31 -22.24
CA SER A 149 28.84 -12.25 -22.65
C SER A 149 30.12 -12.21 -21.81
N GLY A 150 30.19 -11.31 -20.81
CA GLY A 150 31.36 -11.13 -19.95
C GLY A 150 32.47 -10.26 -20.55
N GLN A 151 32.23 -9.58 -21.67
CA GLN A 151 33.19 -8.61 -22.22
C GLN A 151 33.18 -7.33 -21.40
N SER A 152 34.35 -6.95 -20.88
CA SER A 152 34.56 -5.72 -20.11
C SER A 152 34.62 -4.48 -21.01
N PRO A 153 34.22 -3.30 -20.50
CA PRO A 153 34.33 -2.03 -21.22
C PRO A 153 35.78 -1.56 -21.34
N HIS A 154 36.01 -0.47 -22.09
CA HIS A 154 37.27 0.26 -21.99
C HIS A 154 37.40 0.85 -20.58
N SER A 155 38.52 0.59 -19.88
CA SER A 155 38.70 1.06 -18.51
C SER A 155 40.01 1.80 -18.26
N ALA A 156 40.00 2.66 -17.24
CA ALA A 156 41.13 3.44 -16.78
C ALA A 156 41.14 3.58 -15.25
N GLY A 157 42.27 4.00 -14.66
CA GLY A 157 42.41 4.21 -13.22
C GLY A 157 41.82 5.53 -12.73
N SER A 158 41.68 6.52 -13.62
CA SER A 158 41.10 7.83 -13.33
C SER A 158 40.40 8.44 -14.55
N LEU A 159 39.58 9.47 -14.32
CA LEU A 159 38.89 10.18 -15.39
C LEU A 159 39.86 10.90 -16.35
N THR A 160 41.00 11.37 -15.84
CA THR A 160 42.01 12.07 -16.64
C THR A 160 42.79 11.12 -17.56
N GLU A 161 42.93 9.86 -17.19
CA GLU A 161 43.58 8.82 -18.01
C GLU A 161 42.73 8.37 -19.21
N LEU A 162 41.41 8.55 -19.17
CA LEU A 162 40.52 8.17 -20.28
C LEU A 162 40.72 9.03 -21.54
N GLY A 163 41.17 10.28 -21.38
CA GLY A 163 41.29 11.22 -22.50
C GLY A 163 39.92 11.74 -22.97
N GLU A 164 39.41 11.26 -24.09
CA GLU A 164 38.09 11.68 -24.61
C GLU A 164 36.95 10.91 -23.91
N LEU A 165 35.87 11.62 -23.59
CA LEU A 165 34.68 11.00 -22.99
C LEU A 165 33.95 10.12 -24.01
N ALA A 166 33.69 8.87 -23.62
CA ALA A 166 32.77 7.97 -24.31
C ALA A 166 31.32 8.46 -24.20
N GLU A 167 30.41 7.98 -25.05
CA GLU A 167 28.99 8.38 -24.97
C GLU A 167 28.36 8.08 -23.61
N LEU A 168 28.76 6.98 -22.95
CA LEU A 168 28.49 6.74 -21.54
C LEU A 168 29.81 6.45 -20.80
N THR A 169 30.13 7.29 -19.82
CA THR A 169 31.25 7.07 -18.90
C THR A 169 30.71 6.87 -17.49
N ILE A 170 31.07 5.76 -16.84
CA ILE A 170 30.71 5.51 -15.43
C ILE A 170 32.00 5.53 -14.60
N VAL A 171 31.97 6.27 -13.50
CA VAL A 171 33.09 6.46 -12.59
C VAL A 171 32.73 5.92 -11.21
N ASP A 172 33.53 5.00 -10.72
CA ASP A 172 33.47 4.44 -9.37
C ASP A 172 34.34 5.29 -8.43
N ALA A 173 33.68 6.12 -7.61
CA ALA A 173 34.35 6.90 -6.59
C ALA A 173 34.81 6.05 -5.40
N THR A 174 34.31 4.82 -5.22
CA THR A 174 34.72 3.92 -4.12
C THR A 174 35.93 3.06 -4.46
N ARG A 175 36.53 3.25 -5.65
CA ARG A 175 37.72 2.52 -6.15
C ARG A 175 38.94 2.51 -5.21
N HIS A 176 39.07 3.50 -4.34
CA HIS A 176 40.14 3.59 -3.33
C HIS A 176 39.66 3.25 -1.90
N GLY A 177 38.46 2.68 -1.78
CA GLY A 177 37.79 2.35 -0.53
C GLY A 177 36.71 3.37 -0.14
N ALA A 178 35.75 2.93 0.67
CA ALA A 178 34.61 3.74 1.09
C ALA A 178 34.99 4.99 1.91
N GLU A 179 36.11 4.95 2.64
CA GLU A 179 36.61 6.10 3.43
C GLU A 179 37.11 7.24 2.54
N ALA A 180 37.74 6.91 1.40
CA ALA A 180 38.25 7.89 0.45
C ALA A 180 37.18 8.38 -0.54
N ALA A 181 36.02 7.70 -0.61
CA ALA A 181 35.05 7.88 -1.69
C ALA A 181 34.52 9.32 -1.86
N ARG A 182 34.41 10.09 -0.76
CA ARG A 182 34.01 11.51 -0.84
C ARG A 182 35.10 12.36 -1.47
N GLN A 183 36.34 12.18 -1.03
CA GLN A 183 37.48 12.91 -1.58
C GLN A 183 37.66 12.58 -3.07
N THR A 184 37.62 11.29 -3.41
CA THR A 184 37.72 10.83 -4.79
C THR A 184 36.60 11.39 -5.68
N LEU A 185 35.36 11.46 -5.17
CA LEU A 185 34.26 12.10 -5.90
C LEU A 185 34.52 13.59 -6.19
N ALA A 186 35.04 14.34 -5.22
CA ALA A 186 35.39 15.75 -5.43
C ALA A 186 36.50 15.92 -6.48
N GLU A 187 37.53 15.08 -6.44
CA GLU A 187 38.63 15.07 -7.42
C GLU A 187 38.12 14.76 -8.84
N ASP A 188 37.18 13.83 -8.98
CA ASP A 188 36.59 13.47 -10.27
C ASP A 188 35.68 14.60 -10.81
N LEU A 189 34.89 15.25 -9.94
CA LEU A 189 34.07 16.41 -10.32
C LEU A 189 34.93 17.60 -10.76
N GLU A 190 36.01 17.88 -10.04
CA GLU A 190 36.97 18.92 -10.38
C GLU A 190 37.68 18.62 -11.71
N SER A 191 38.11 17.38 -11.91
CA SER A 191 38.72 16.94 -13.17
C SER A 191 37.77 17.10 -14.35
N LEU A 192 36.49 16.73 -14.16
CA LEU A 192 35.48 16.90 -15.20
C LEU A 192 35.21 18.38 -15.51
N ALA A 193 35.09 19.22 -14.48
CA ALA A 193 34.90 20.66 -14.66
C ALA A 193 36.11 21.31 -15.37
N ALA A 194 37.33 20.93 -14.99
CA ALA A 194 38.56 21.44 -15.58
C ALA A 194 38.76 21.01 -17.04
N SER A 195 38.24 19.85 -17.43
CA SER A 195 38.31 19.36 -18.82
C SER A 195 37.54 20.24 -19.81
N GLY A 196 36.56 21.03 -19.33
CA GLY A 196 35.66 21.81 -20.18
C GLY A 196 34.72 20.96 -21.04
N ALA A 197 34.65 19.66 -20.80
CA ALA A 197 33.83 18.74 -21.58
C ALA A 197 32.33 19.02 -21.40
N GLN A 198 31.60 19.06 -22.50
CA GLN A 198 30.16 19.26 -22.52
C GLN A 198 29.46 17.91 -22.32
N ALA A 199 29.17 17.56 -21.07
CA ALA A 199 28.52 16.30 -20.70
C ALA A 199 27.29 16.51 -19.80
N ARG A 200 26.37 15.55 -19.82
CA ARG A 200 25.30 15.41 -18.82
C ARG A 200 25.87 14.66 -17.63
N VAL A 201 25.89 15.30 -16.48
CA VAL A 201 26.45 14.77 -15.25
C VAL A 201 25.33 14.24 -14.36
N VAL A 202 25.55 13.02 -13.86
CA VAL A 202 24.70 12.37 -12.87
C VAL A 202 25.59 11.94 -11.71
N VAL A 203 25.27 12.38 -10.50
CA VAL A 203 25.95 11.93 -9.29
C VAL A 203 25.01 11.06 -8.48
N VAL A 204 25.42 9.83 -8.19
CA VAL A 204 24.55 8.82 -7.58
C VAL A 204 25.23 8.15 -6.38
N SER A 205 24.55 8.12 -5.24
CA SER A 205 24.95 7.31 -4.09
C SER A 205 24.23 5.95 -4.15
N LEU A 206 24.94 4.92 -4.55
CA LEU A 206 24.37 3.61 -4.91
C LEU A 206 23.93 2.78 -3.70
N THR A 207 24.62 2.92 -2.57
CA THR A 207 24.32 2.22 -1.31
C THR A 207 24.70 3.11 -0.13
N GLY A 208 24.26 2.79 1.09
CA GLY A 208 24.69 3.52 2.27
C GLY A 208 24.37 2.78 3.58
N PRO A 209 25.03 3.14 4.69
CA PRO A 209 24.76 2.59 6.01
C PRO A 209 23.36 3.01 6.47
N GLY A 210 22.55 2.04 6.88
CA GLY A 210 21.12 2.25 7.16
C GLY A 210 20.35 2.39 5.85
N SER A 211 19.49 1.42 5.57
CA SER A 211 18.81 1.13 4.30
C SER A 211 17.88 2.22 3.72
N GLY A 212 18.02 3.48 4.11
CA GLY A 212 17.17 4.58 3.65
C GLY A 212 17.59 5.22 2.33
N PRO A 213 16.80 6.21 1.87
CA PRO A 213 17.08 6.92 0.64
C PRO A 213 18.45 7.60 0.64
N GLN A 214 19.11 7.60 -0.51
CA GLN A 214 20.46 8.13 -0.74
C GLN A 214 20.41 9.39 -1.63
N ALA A 215 21.49 10.16 -1.67
CA ALA A 215 21.58 11.35 -2.51
C ALA A 215 21.70 11.00 -4.01
N LEU A 216 20.94 11.71 -4.84
CA LEU A 216 21.02 11.67 -6.31
C LEU A 216 20.94 13.09 -6.86
N VAL A 217 21.87 13.45 -7.74
CA VAL A 217 21.81 14.69 -8.50
C VAL A 217 21.77 14.36 -9.99
N LEU A 218 20.72 14.83 -10.66
CA LEU A 218 20.58 14.77 -12.10
C LEU A 218 20.82 16.16 -12.70
N SER A 219 21.07 16.20 -14.01
CA SER A 219 21.27 17.44 -14.75
C SER A 219 20.05 18.37 -14.67
N SER A 220 20.28 19.68 -14.74
CA SER A 220 19.21 20.70 -14.68
C SER A 220 18.16 20.50 -15.77
N GLY A 221 16.87 20.56 -15.40
CA GLY A 221 15.77 20.32 -16.34
C GLY A 221 15.50 18.84 -16.61
N SER A 222 16.02 17.94 -15.78
CA SER A 222 15.57 16.55 -15.79
C SER A 222 14.10 16.48 -15.37
N THR A 223 13.30 15.70 -16.11
CA THR A 223 11.86 15.54 -15.85
C THR A 223 11.48 14.06 -15.74
N GLY A 224 10.27 13.80 -15.26
CA GLY A 224 9.72 12.46 -15.11
C GLY A 224 8.22 12.48 -15.41
N LEU A 225 7.38 12.17 -14.42
CA LEU A 225 5.96 12.51 -14.49
C LEU A 225 5.81 14.01 -14.25
N ASP A 226 5.57 14.78 -15.31
CA ASP A 226 5.37 16.24 -15.22
C ASP A 226 4.25 16.57 -14.21
N ARG A 227 4.65 17.10 -13.05
CA ARG A 227 3.76 17.60 -11.99
C ARG A 227 4.05 19.08 -11.76
N GLU A 228 3.01 19.82 -11.41
CA GLU A 228 3.05 21.28 -11.21
C GLU A 228 4.04 21.72 -10.11
N ASP A 229 4.48 20.79 -9.26
CA ASP A 229 5.26 21.06 -8.04
C ASP A 229 6.77 21.30 -8.28
N GLY A 230 7.28 21.10 -9.51
CA GLY A 230 8.69 21.35 -9.88
C GLY A 230 9.71 20.37 -9.28
N VAL A 231 9.28 19.41 -8.46
CA VAL A 231 10.11 18.33 -7.89
C VAL A 231 10.03 17.08 -8.78
N LEU A 232 11.19 16.50 -9.09
CA LEU A 232 11.30 15.32 -9.94
C LEU A 232 10.48 14.15 -9.40
N THR A 233 9.59 13.58 -10.21
CA THR A 233 8.78 12.41 -9.85
C THR A 233 9.05 11.28 -10.83
N SER A 234 9.58 10.14 -10.35
CA SER A 234 9.84 8.99 -11.21
C SER A 234 8.53 8.30 -11.65
N PRO A 235 8.41 7.87 -12.92
CA PRO A 235 7.31 7.01 -13.35
C PRO A 235 7.25 5.66 -12.62
N SER A 236 8.34 5.19 -12.01
CA SER A 236 8.35 3.96 -11.23
C SER A 236 7.80 4.15 -9.81
N THR A 237 8.05 5.30 -9.19
CA THR A 237 7.70 5.55 -7.79
C THR A 237 6.38 6.30 -7.63
N HIS A 238 6.03 7.17 -8.58
CA HIS A 238 4.93 8.14 -8.46
C HIS A 238 5.03 9.08 -7.23
N GLN A 239 6.17 9.08 -6.54
CA GLN A 239 6.42 9.89 -5.35
C GLN A 239 7.36 11.04 -5.68
N ALA A 240 7.00 12.24 -5.24
CA ALA A 240 7.80 13.43 -5.49
C ALA A 240 9.18 13.29 -4.81
N GLY A 241 10.22 13.63 -5.55
CA GLY A 241 11.59 13.62 -5.08
C GLY A 241 12.18 12.21 -4.91
N LEU A 242 11.54 11.14 -5.39
CA LEU A 242 11.99 9.77 -5.16
C LEU A 242 12.22 9.02 -6.48
N VAL A 243 13.41 8.47 -6.65
CA VAL A 243 13.86 7.72 -7.85
C VAL A 243 14.39 6.36 -7.43
N GLN A 244 14.19 5.31 -8.24
CA GLN A 244 14.80 4.00 -7.97
C GLN A 244 16.15 3.88 -8.66
N LEU A 245 17.07 3.11 -8.05
CA LEU A 245 18.33 2.73 -8.70
C LEU A 245 18.12 2.11 -10.09
N THR A 246 17.10 1.28 -10.22
CA THR A 246 16.75 0.59 -11.48
C THR A 246 16.26 1.53 -12.58
N ASP A 247 15.88 2.77 -12.26
CA ASP A 247 15.42 3.77 -13.24
C ASP A 247 16.60 4.38 -14.04
N LEU A 248 17.82 4.30 -13.51
CA LEU A 248 18.97 5.01 -14.07
C LEU A 248 19.46 4.43 -15.40
N ALA A 249 19.59 3.10 -15.55
CA ALA A 249 19.97 2.50 -16.84
C ALA A 249 18.99 2.83 -17.98
N PRO A 250 17.66 2.65 -17.82
CA PRO A 250 16.67 3.13 -18.79
C PRO A 250 16.81 4.61 -19.11
N THR A 251 17.09 5.44 -18.10
CA THR A 251 17.31 6.89 -18.26
C THR A 251 18.52 7.17 -19.14
N PHE A 252 19.63 6.47 -18.96
CA PHE A 252 20.85 6.66 -19.79
C PHE A 252 20.63 6.22 -21.24
N LEU A 253 19.98 5.06 -21.45
CA LEU A 253 19.63 4.59 -22.79
C LEU A 253 18.71 5.58 -23.51
N SER A 254 17.66 6.05 -22.84
CA SER A 254 16.72 7.04 -23.38
C SER A 254 17.44 8.36 -23.74
N ALA A 255 18.30 8.87 -22.85
CA ALA A 255 19.08 10.08 -23.09
C ALA A 255 20.06 9.97 -24.27
N LEU A 256 20.52 8.75 -24.57
CA LEU A 256 21.39 8.44 -25.70
C LEU A 256 20.61 8.00 -26.94
N GLY A 257 19.27 7.96 -26.91
CA GLY A 257 18.43 7.58 -28.05
C GLY A 257 18.48 6.08 -28.37
N VAL A 258 18.76 5.24 -27.38
CA VAL A 258 18.77 3.78 -27.48
C VAL A 258 17.48 3.22 -26.89
N ALA A 259 16.92 2.20 -27.54
CA ALA A 259 15.71 1.53 -27.06
C ALA A 259 15.97 0.81 -25.72
N VAL A 260 15.07 0.96 -24.76
CA VAL A 260 15.16 0.34 -23.44
C VAL A 260 14.77 -1.15 -23.54
N PRO A 261 15.63 -2.10 -23.14
CA PRO A 261 15.29 -3.53 -23.10
C PRO A 261 14.10 -3.82 -22.20
N THR A 262 13.28 -4.81 -22.57
CA THR A 262 12.11 -5.21 -21.78
C THR A 262 12.46 -5.92 -20.48
N SER A 263 13.70 -6.39 -20.33
CA SER A 263 14.23 -6.97 -19.08
C SER A 263 14.47 -5.92 -17.99
N MET A 264 14.58 -4.63 -18.36
CA MET A 264 14.66 -3.55 -17.38
C MET A 264 13.29 -3.31 -16.73
N SER A 265 13.27 -3.33 -15.39
CA SER A 265 12.07 -3.07 -14.60
C SER A 265 11.88 -1.60 -14.26
N GLY A 266 12.96 -0.82 -14.23
CA GLY A 266 12.87 0.63 -14.02
C GLY A 266 12.29 1.38 -15.21
N GLN A 267 11.83 2.59 -14.95
CA GLN A 267 11.30 3.50 -15.97
C GLN A 267 12.25 4.65 -16.20
N ALA A 268 12.46 5.01 -17.46
CA ALA A 268 13.34 6.11 -17.83
C ALA A 268 12.78 7.45 -17.35
N LEU A 269 13.63 8.24 -16.71
CA LEU A 269 13.46 9.68 -16.58
C LEU A 269 13.90 10.35 -17.89
N SER A 270 13.53 11.61 -18.07
CA SER A 270 13.97 12.42 -19.20
C SER A 270 15.12 13.31 -18.77
N LEU A 271 16.32 13.06 -19.31
CA LEU A 271 17.45 13.97 -19.14
C LEU A 271 17.42 15.09 -20.19
N PRO A 272 17.86 16.32 -19.83
CA PRO A 272 17.92 17.44 -20.77
C PRO A 272 18.88 17.14 -21.94
N ALA A 273 18.60 17.70 -23.12
CA ALA A 273 19.46 17.51 -24.27
C ALA A 273 20.84 18.17 -24.09
N GLY A 274 20.90 19.31 -23.39
CA GLY A 274 22.11 20.10 -23.14
C GLY A 274 23.03 19.49 -22.08
N ALA A 275 24.25 20.01 -22.01
CA ALA A 275 25.23 19.65 -20.98
C ALA A 275 24.89 20.29 -19.64
N THR A 276 25.40 19.69 -18.56
CA THR A 276 25.32 20.24 -17.21
C THR A 276 26.22 21.47 -17.07
N ASP A 277 25.70 22.53 -16.46
CA ASP A 277 26.51 23.69 -16.10
C ASP A 277 27.39 23.39 -14.88
N LEU A 278 28.58 22.86 -15.12
CA LEU A 278 29.59 22.63 -14.09
C LEU A 278 30.27 23.90 -13.59
N GLY A 279 30.03 25.06 -14.23
CA GLY A 279 30.55 26.34 -13.75
C GLY A 279 30.02 26.71 -12.35
N ALA A 280 28.92 26.10 -11.91
CA ALA A 280 28.38 26.23 -10.56
C ALA A 280 29.38 25.78 -9.49
N LEU A 281 30.21 24.76 -9.77
CA LEU A 281 31.23 24.25 -8.85
C LEU A 281 32.30 25.30 -8.51
N THR A 282 32.60 26.19 -9.45
CA THR A 282 33.60 27.26 -9.27
C THR A 282 33.04 28.56 -8.69
N ARG A 283 31.71 28.68 -8.55
CA ARG A 283 31.01 29.94 -8.23
C ARG A 283 30.58 30.09 -6.77
N SER A 284 30.65 29.04 -5.97
CA SER A 284 30.08 29.03 -4.61
C SER A 284 31.08 28.60 -3.56
N GLU A 285 31.67 29.59 -2.87
CA GLU A 285 32.13 29.39 -1.48
C GLU A 285 30.93 29.67 -0.56
N GLY A 286 30.47 28.66 0.20
CA GLY A 286 29.44 28.84 1.23
C GLY A 286 27.99 28.92 0.71
N ALA A 287 27.57 28.05 -0.21
CA ALA A 287 26.17 27.98 -0.65
C ALA A 287 25.23 27.55 0.49
N ASP A 288 24.13 28.29 0.69
CA ASP A 288 23.04 27.87 1.57
C ASP A 288 22.45 26.53 1.10
N VAL A 289 22.04 25.69 2.05
CA VAL A 289 21.39 24.40 1.73
C VAL A 289 20.10 24.67 0.95
N PRO A 290 19.93 24.15 -0.29
CA PRO A 290 18.71 24.37 -1.06
C PRO A 290 17.47 23.86 -0.32
N GLN A 291 16.35 24.58 -0.44
CA GLN A 291 15.09 24.19 0.20
C GLN A 291 14.65 22.78 -0.22
N THR A 292 14.86 22.43 -1.50
CA THR A 292 14.59 21.08 -2.03
C THR A 292 15.42 20.02 -1.31
N VAL A 293 16.71 20.29 -1.04
CA VAL A 293 17.59 19.36 -0.30
C VAL A 293 17.08 19.18 1.14
N SER A 294 16.65 20.27 1.80
CA SER A 294 16.05 20.18 3.15
C SER A 294 14.76 19.35 3.17
N GLN A 295 13.92 19.45 2.13
CA GLN A 295 12.71 18.64 1.97
C GLN A 295 13.07 17.16 1.76
N LEU A 296 14.01 16.86 0.88
CA LEU A 296 14.48 15.49 0.63
C LEU A 296 15.08 14.85 1.89
N THR A 297 15.81 15.62 2.70
CA THR A 297 16.31 15.16 4.00
C THR A 297 15.17 14.79 4.96
N ASP A 298 14.12 15.62 5.07
CA ASP A 298 12.96 15.31 5.92
C ASP A 298 12.18 14.10 5.41
N ASP A 299 12.05 13.92 4.10
CA ASP A 299 11.36 12.76 3.52
C ASP A 299 12.17 11.47 3.73
N ALA A 300 13.50 11.53 3.66
CA ALA A 300 14.37 10.41 4.01
C ALA A 300 14.28 10.05 5.50
N LEU A 301 14.26 11.05 6.38
CA LEU A 301 14.01 10.89 7.82
C LEU A 301 12.65 10.22 8.07
N ARG A 302 11.59 10.69 7.40
CA ARG A 302 10.23 10.15 7.51
C ARG A 302 10.19 8.67 7.08
N ALA A 303 10.88 8.31 6.00
CA ALA A 303 10.97 6.93 5.54
C ALA A 303 11.64 6.02 6.58
N LYS A 304 12.79 6.44 7.14
CA LYS A 304 13.49 5.69 8.19
C LYS A 304 12.65 5.57 9.47
N ALA A 305 11.97 6.64 9.88
CA ALA A 305 11.07 6.64 11.03
C ALA A 305 9.86 5.72 10.81
N SER A 306 9.29 5.70 9.61
CA SER A 306 8.21 4.79 9.19
C SER A 306 8.63 3.32 9.29
N GLN A 307 9.83 2.97 8.80
CA GLN A 307 10.36 1.61 8.93
C GLN A 307 10.46 1.18 10.41
N MET A 308 10.95 2.05 11.29
CA MET A 308 11.07 1.77 12.73
C MET A 308 9.72 1.61 13.43
N THR A 309 8.67 2.27 12.94
CA THR A 309 7.35 2.34 13.60
C THR A 309 6.34 1.34 13.06
N THR A 310 6.53 0.81 11.85
CA THR A 310 5.60 -0.12 11.19
C THR A 310 5.25 -1.34 12.04
N LEU A 311 6.28 -2.05 12.52
CA LEU A 311 6.05 -3.24 13.37
C LEU A 311 5.47 -2.87 14.75
N PRO A 312 6.03 -1.91 15.52
CA PRO A 312 5.45 -1.49 16.80
C PRO A 312 4.00 -1.00 16.71
N ALA A 313 3.65 -0.19 15.69
CA ALA A 313 2.29 0.31 15.51
C ALA A 313 1.32 -0.83 15.19
N GLY A 314 1.69 -1.75 14.30
CA GLY A 314 0.90 -2.94 13.99
C GLY A 314 0.67 -3.82 15.23
N LEU A 315 1.73 -4.09 15.99
CA LEU A 315 1.64 -4.83 17.26
C LEU A 315 0.79 -4.10 18.32
N THR A 316 0.81 -2.77 18.35
CA THR A 316 -0.04 -1.97 19.25
C THR A 316 -1.52 -2.16 18.90
N ILE A 317 -1.88 -2.13 17.61
CA ILE A 317 -3.25 -2.38 17.16
C ILE A 317 -3.69 -3.80 17.50
N ILE A 318 -2.86 -4.81 17.18
CA ILE A 318 -3.14 -6.21 17.47
C ILE A 318 -3.28 -6.44 18.99
N GLY A 319 -2.34 -5.90 19.79
CA GLY A 319 -2.33 -6.01 21.23
C GLY A 319 -3.53 -5.32 21.89
N ALA A 320 -3.88 -4.10 21.45
CA ALA A 320 -5.05 -3.38 21.93
C ALA A 320 -6.36 -4.10 21.59
N ALA A 321 -6.48 -4.65 20.38
CA ALA A 321 -7.64 -5.45 19.98
C ALA A 321 -7.75 -6.74 20.79
N ALA A 322 -6.64 -7.46 21.00
CA ALA A 322 -6.62 -8.67 21.82
C ALA A 322 -6.98 -8.37 23.29
N ALA A 323 -6.39 -7.33 23.87
CA ALA A 323 -6.70 -6.88 25.23
C ALA A 323 -8.18 -6.48 25.36
N LEU A 324 -8.72 -5.75 24.39
CA LEU A 324 -10.14 -5.40 24.35
C LEU A 324 -11.03 -6.66 24.33
N VAL A 325 -10.73 -7.62 23.46
CA VAL A 325 -11.52 -8.87 23.36
C VAL A 325 -11.46 -9.65 24.67
N LEU A 326 -10.30 -9.76 25.30
CA LEU A 326 -10.13 -10.43 26.59
C LEU A 326 -10.91 -9.72 27.71
N VAL A 327 -10.78 -8.40 27.80
CA VAL A 327 -11.51 -7.59 28.79
C VAL A 327 -13.02 -7.65 28.55
N ALA A 328 -13.48 -7.54 27.30
CA ALA A 328 -14.89 -7.69 26.95
C ALA A 328 -15.41 -9.09 27.29
N ALA A 329 -14.65 -10.14 26.99
CA ALA A 329 -15.01 -11.51 27.35
C ALA A 329 -15.13 -11.68 28.87
N CYS A 330 -14.26 -11.10 29.67
CA CYS A 330 -14.33 -11.16 31.13
C CYS A 330 -15.46 -10.31 31.72
N THR A 331 -15.61 -9.07 31.25
CA THR A 331 -16.58 -8.09 31.80
C THR A 331 -18.03 -8.39 31.42
N LEU A 332 -18.26 -9.06 30.29
CA LEU A 332 -19.60 -9.45 29.83
C LEU A 332 -20.04 -10.83 30.33
N ARG A 333 -19.28 -11.46 31.23
CA ARG A 333 -19.70 -12.70 31.91
C ARG A 333 -20.75 -12.39 32.97
N GLY A 334 -21.81 -13.18 33.00
CA GLY A 334 -22.91 -13.02 33.96
C GLY A 334 -23.92 -11.96 33.50
N PRO A 335 -24.77 -11.43 34.41
CA PRO A 335 -25.73 -10.39 34.07
C PRO A 335 -25.02 -9.07 33.73
N ALA A 336 -24.65 -8.91 32.46
CA ALA A 336 -23.98 -7.73 31.95
C ALA A 336 -24.98 -6.57 31.86
N GLY A 337 -25.07 -5.78 32.94
CA GLY A 337 -25.91 -4.59 32.96
C GLY A 337 -25.52 -3.54 31.91
N ARG A 338 -26.45 -2.63 31.62
CA ARG A 338 -26.31 -1.54 30.62
C ARG A 338 -25.00 -0.74 30.74
N LYS A 339 -24.48 -0.56 31.95
CA LYS A 339 -23.20 0.13 32.23
C LYS A 339 -21.99 -0.60 31.65
N HIS A 340 -21.92 -1.92 31.80
CA HIS A 340 -20.82 -2.74 31.27
C HIS A 340 -20.83 -2.74 29.74
N LEU A 341 -22.00 -2.90 29.13
CA LEU A 341 -22.15 -2.81 27.66
C LEU A 341 -21.76 -1.43 27.11
N HIS A 342 -22.11 -0.35 27.82
CA HIS A 342 -21.67 0.99 27.44
C HIS A 342 -20.14 1.15 27.51
N GLY A 343 -19.52 0.74 28.63
CA GLY A 343 -18.07 0.83 28.81
C GLY A 343 -17.31 0.03 27.75
N VAL A 344 -17.74 -1.21 27.48
CA VAL A 344 -17.16 -2.04 26.40
C VAL A 344 -17.39 -1.39 25.03
N GLY A 345 -18.57 -0.84 24.76
CA GLY A 345 -18.86 -0.14 23.51
C GLY A 345 -17.97 1.08 23.27
N VAL A 346 -17.75 1.90 24.30
CA VAL A 346 -16.84 3.06 24.22
C VAL A 346 -15.39 2.60 24.00
N ALA A 347 -14.90 1.66 24.81
CA ALA A 347 -13.53 1.14 24.68
C ALA A 347 -13.30 0.54 23.29
N ALA A 348 -14.27 -0.24 22.79
CA ALA A 348 -14.20 -0.85 21.47
C ALA A 348 -14.23 0.18 20.33
N THR A 349 -14.96 1.28 20.50
CA THR A 349 -14.97 2.39 19.54
C THR A 349 -13.60 3.08 19.48
N VAL A 350 -12.96 3.31 20.64
CA VAL A 350 -11.62 3.92 20.70
C VAL A 350 -10.55 3.00 20.09
N VAL A 351 -10.55 1.71 20.44
CA VAL A 351 -9.59 0.74 19.88
C VAL A 351 -9.83 0.55 18.38
N GLY A 352 -11.08 0.50 17.92
CA GLY A 352 -11.43 0.43 16.51
C GLY A 352 -11.03 1.66 15.70
N ALA A 353 -10.75 2.79 16.36
CA ALA A 353 -10.28 4.00 15.72
C ALA A 353 -8.75 4.06 15.52
N LEU A 354 -7.98 3.13 16.09
CA LEU A 354 -6.51 3.14 15.98
C LEU A 354 -6.01 3.10 14.52
N PRO A 355 -6.57 2.28 13.60
CA PRO A 355 -6.20 2.34 12.18
C PRO A 355 -6.41 3.73 11.57
N MET A 356 -7.53 4.39 11.87
CA MET A 356 -7.78 5.76 11.40
C MET A 356 -6.79 6.75 12.02
N GLY A 357 -6.46 6.60 13.30
CA GLY A 357 -5.45 7.40 13.99
C GLY A 357 -4.05 7.25 13.38
N ALA A 358 -3.67 6.06 12.90
CA ALA A 358 -2.38 5.86 12.25
C ALA A 358 -2.26 6.62 10.92
N TRP A 359 -3.35 6.72 10.15
CA TRP A 359 -3.40 7.52 8.92
C TRP A 359 -3.47 9.02 9.21
N MET A 360 -4.36 9.44 10.11
CA MET A 360 -4.52 10.85 10.47
C MET A 360 -3.33 11.42 11.24
N GLY A 361 -2.59 10.56 11.94
CA GLY A 361 -1.37 10.89 12.66
C GLY A 361 -0.28 11.49 11.79
N MET A 362 -0.33 11.26 10.48
CA MET A 362 0.62 11.83 9.52
C MET A 362 0.49 13.35 9.35
N ALA A 363 -0.58 13.96 9.83
CA ALA A 363 -0.70 15.41 9.91
C ALA A 363 0.25 16.04 10.96
N VAL A 364 0.80 15.23 11.87
CA VAL A 364 1.74 15.67 12.92
C VAL A 364 3.14 15.16 12.55
N PRO A 365 4.18 16.00 12.55
CA PRO A 365 5.54 15.61 12.17
C PRO A 365 6.25 14.81 13.29
N TRP A 366 5.65 13.70 13.72
CA TRP A 366 6.15 12.85 14.81
C TRP A 366 7.54 12.27 14.53
N TRP A 367 7.90 12.10 13.25
CA TRP A 367 9.19 11.56 12.82
C TRP A 367 10.37 12.49 13.12
N ARG A 368 10.12 13.78 13.36
CA ARG A 368 11.16 14.78 13.68
C ARG A 368 11.59 14.75 15.15
N VAL A 369 10.83 14.06 16.01
CA VAL A 369 11.06 14.12 17.46
C VAL A 369 12.32 13.35 17.84
N GLY A 370 13.32 14.10 18.33
CA GLY A 370 14.63 13.58 18.71
C GLY A 370 15.49 13.13 17.53
N ALA A 371 15.15 13.49 16.29
CA ALA A 371 15.94 13.15 15.12
C ALA A 371 17.25 13.95 15.07
N ASP A 372 18.29 13.35 14.50
CA ASP A 372 19.56 14.02 14.18
C ASP A 372 19.85 13.84 12.68
N GLY A 373 19.78 14.94 11.92
CA GLY A 373 19.80 14.89 10.46
C GLY A 373 18.68 14.02 9.91
N ASP A 374 19.05 12.95 9.18
CA ASP A 374 18.12 11.96 8.65
C ASP A 374 18.03 10.68 9.51
N GLN A 375 18.62 10.66 10.70
CA GLN A 375 18.59 9.52 11.60
C GLN A 375 17.50 9.68 12.66
N PRO A 376 16.46 8.84 12.65
CA PRO A 376 15.44 8.86 13.69
C PRO A 376 15.98 8.30 15.02
N SER A 377 15.61 8.92 16.14
CA SER A 377 15.87 8.36 17.47
C SER A 377 14.85 7.28 17.84
N TRP A 378 15.19 6.42 18.80
CA TRP A 378 14.26 5.42 19.32
C TRP A 378 13.01 6.02 19.98
N VAL A 379 13.05 7.30 20.40
CA VAL A 379 11.91 8.04 20.97
C VAL A 379 10.80 8.23 19.93
N VAL A 380 11.13 8.14 18.64
CA VAL A 380 10.16 8.22 17.54
C VAL A 380 9.04 7.18 17.67
N VAL A 381 9.34 6.00 18.22
CA VAL A 381 8.37 4.90 18.36
C VAL A 381 7.26 5.23 19.36
N PRO A 382 7.55 5.54 20.64
CA PRO A 382 6.51 5.94 21.58
C PRO A 382 5.80 7.23 21.15
N THR A 383 6.50 8.17 20.50
CA THR A 383 5.87 9.40 19.98
C THR A 383 4.87 9.11 18.86
N ALA A 384 5.21 8.23 17.91
CA ALA A 384 4.30 7.82 16.85
C ALA A 384 3.06 7.12 17.42
N ILE A 385 3.26 6.18 18.37
CA ILE A 385 2.15 5.48 19.03
C ILE A 385 1.25 6.45 19.80
N LEU A 386 1.84 7.41 20.51
CA LEU A 386 1.08 8.44 21.22
C LEU A 386 0.27 9.30 20.24
N THR A 387 0.87 9.75 19.14
CA THR A 387 0.18 10.51 18.08
C THR A 387 -0.96 9.69 17.47
N MET A 388 -0.76 8.41 17.19
CA MET A 388 -1.80 7.50 16.70
C MET A 388 -2.98 7.43 17.68
N VAL A 389 -2.72 7.24 18.98
CA VAL A 389 -3.76 7.13 20.01
C VAL A 389 -4.50 8.47 20.19
N LEU A 390 -3.78 9.59 20.27
CA LEU A 390 -4.38 10.91 20.43
C LEU A 390 -5.27 11.28 19.25
N THR A 391 -4.80 11.07 18.02
CA THR A 391 -5.59 11.35 16.81
C THR A 391 -6.80 10.42 16.69
N ALA A 392 -6.68 9.15 17.07
CA ALA A 392 -7.83 8.23 17.16
C ALA A 392 -8.88 8.75 18.16
N MET A 393 -8.47 9.18 19.36
CA MET A 393 -9.39 9.74 20.38
C MET A 393 -10.06 11.03 19.91
N VAL A 394 -9.30 11.94 19.29
CA VAL A 394 -9.84 13.18 18.70
C VAL A 394 -10.85 12.85 17.61
N GLY A 395 -10.53 11.91 16.70
CA GLY A 395 -11.43 11.46 15.64
C GLY A 395 -12.74 10.90 16.20
N VAL A 396 -12.68 10.03 17.22
CA VAL A 396 -13.88 9.52 17.90
C VAL A 396 -14.70 10.64 18.53
N GLY A 397 -14.05 11.59 19.22
CA GLY A 397 -14.72 12.74 19.83
C GLY A 397 -15.45 13.62 18.81
N VAL A 398 -14.81 13.91 17.67
CA VAL A 398 -15.42 14.67 16.57
C VAL A 398 -16.61 13.93 15.97
N LEU A 399 -16.46 12.63 15.66
CA LEU A 399 -17.56 11.81 15.13
C LEU A 399 -18.72 11.70 16.11
N HIS A 400 -18.43 11.62 17.41
CA HIS A 400 -19.45 11.58 18.45
C HIS A 400 -20.21 12.90 18.59
N GLY A 401 -19.49 14.04 18.56
CA GLY A 401 -20.08 15.36 18.59
C GLY A 401 -20.99 15.61 17.38
N LEU A 402 -20.47 15.35 16.16
CA LEU A 402 -21.24 15.46 14.92
C LEU A 402 -22.47 14.54 14.91
N GLY A 403 -22.30 13.28 15.31
CA GLY A 403 -23.40 12.32 15.41
C GLY A 403 -24.50 12.77 16.38
N SER A 404 -24.11 13.34 17.52
CA SER A 404 -25.05 13.87 18.51
C SER A 404 -25.84 15.06 17.97
N VAL A 405 -25.19 15.96 17.21
CA VAL A 405 -25.86 17.07 16.53
C VAL A 405 -26.86 16.55 15.48
N VAL A 406 -26.44 15.61 14.64
CA VAL A 406 -27.31 15.00 13.60
C VAL A 406 -28.56 14.35 14.22
N ILE A 407 -28.37 13.58 15.30
CA ILE A 407 -29.48 12.94 16.02
C ILE A 407 -30.41 13.99 16.62
N SER A 408 -29.86 15.03 17.27
CA SER A 408 -30.66 16.12 17.86
C SER A 408 -31.47 16.87 16.81
N VAL A 409 -30.88 17.20 15.66
CA VAL A 409 -31.56 17.87 14.55
C VAL A 409 -32.66 16.99 13.97
N ARG A 410 -32.38 15.70 13.73
CA ARG A 410 -33.39 14.73 13.26
C ARG A 410 -34.58 14.66 14.22
N ASP A 411 -34.32 14.55 15.52
CA ASP A 411 -35.37 14.42 16.52
C ASP A 411 -36.22 15.70 16.63
N ARG A 412 -35.61 16.89 16.49
CA ARG A 412 -36.33 18.17 16.36
C ARG A 412 -37.19 18.22 15.10
N LEU A 413 -36.67 17.79 13.95
CA LEU A 413 -37.43 17.78 12.69
C LEU A 413 -38.59 16.79 12.72
N LEU A 414 -38.41 15.62 13.36
CA LEU A 414 -39.48 14.64 13.55
C LEU A 414 -40.56 15.15 14.51
N ALA A 415 -40.17 15.86 15.58
CA ALA A 415 -41.10 16.50 16.52
C ALA A 415 -41.90 17.65 15.87
N ALA A 416 -41.29 18.37 14.92
CA ALA A 416 -41.93 19.46 14.20
C ALA A 416 -42.93 19.02 13.12
N ARG A 417 -43.02 17.71 12.79
CA ARG A 417 -44.00 17.23 11.81
C ARG A 417 -45.42 17.32 12.37
N PRO A 418 -46.36 18.00 11.69
CA PRO A 418 -47.75 18.08 12.15
C PRO A 418 -48.36 16.67 12.24
N ARG A 419 -48.93 16.33 13.40
CA ARG A 419 -49.67 15.09 13.56
C ARG A 419 -50.89 15.13 12.62
N PRO A 420 -51.15 14.07 11.84
CA PRO A 420 -52.36 14.03 11.03
C PRO A 420 -53.59 14.15 11.94
N PRO A 421 -54.64 14.87 11.51
CA PRO A 421 -55.87 14.98 12.29
C PRO A 421 -56.44 13.58 12.56
N ARG A 422 -56.89 13.33 13.80
CA ARG A 422 -57.58 12.09 14.17
C ARG A 422 -58.81 11.93 13.27
N ALA A 423 -58.76 11.01 12.32
CA ALA A 423 -59.94 10.67 11.52
C ALA A 423 -61.03 10.11 12.46
N PRO A 424 -62.29 10.55 12.33
CA PRO A 424 -63.40 9.97 13.08
C PRO A 424 -63.53 8.48 12.75
N ARG A 425 -63.79 7.67 13.79
CA ARG A 425 -64.03 6.22 13.67
C ARG A 425 -65.21 5.96 12.75
N THR A 426 -64.94 5.58 11.51
CA THR A 426 -65.94 5.00 10.59
C THR A 426 -65.62 3.51 10.36
N PRO A 427 -66.64 2.65 10.19
CA PRO A 427 -66.42 1.22 9.96
C PRO A 427 -65.92 0.98 8.52
N ARG A 428 -64.66 0.56 8.42
CA ARG A 428 -64.02 -0.29 7.39
C ARG A 428 -64.45 -0.12 5.91
N GLU A 429 -63.52 0.38 5.09
CA GLU A 429 -63.27 -0.13 3.73
C GLU A 429 -61.79 -0.59 3.62
N PRO A 430 -61.49 -1.70 2.94
CA PRO A 430 -60.11 -2.13 2.67
C PRO A 430 -59.53 -1.36 1.48
N GLY A 431 -59.05 -0.15 1.71
CA GLY A 431 -58.50 0.71 0.65
C GLY A 431 -57.33 1.59 1.10
N HIS A 432 -56.13 1.24 0.63
CA HIS A 432 -54.99 2.14 0.36
C HIS A 432 -54.66 3.22 1.40
N GLY A 433 -54.07 2.82 2.52
CA GLY A 433 -53.27 3.75 3.34
C GLY A 433 -52.07 4.30 2.54
N PRO A 434 -51.53 5.47 2.90
CA PRO A 434 -50.43 6.09 2.15
C PRO A 434 -49.29 5.09 2.00
N GLY A 435 -48.98 4.75 0.74
CA GLY A 435 -47.97 3.76 0.41
C GLY A 435 -46.63 4.13 1.05
N PRO A 436 -45.86 3.15 1.55
CA PRO A 436 -44.56 3.42 2.14
C PRO A 436 -43.67 4.14 1.14
N LEU A 437 -42.99 5.20 1.59
CA LEU A 437 -41.97 5.93 0.82
C LEU A 437 -40.95 4.92 0.29
N GLY A 438 -40.98 4.71 -1.03
CA GLY A 438 -40.10 3.78 -1.72
C GLY A 438 -39.49 4.43 -2.95
N VAL A 439 -38.19 4.25 -3.11
CA VAL A 439 -37.45 4.64 -4.31
C VAL A 439 -37.36 3.40 -5.19
N HIS A 440 -37.87 3.47 -6.43
CA HIS A 440 -37.83 2.35 -7.39
C HIS A 440 -38.43 1.02 -6.85
N GLY A 441 -39.46 1.08 -6.02
CA GLY A 441 -40.15 -0.11 -5.47
C GLY A 441 -39.49 -0.78 -4.26
N LEU A 442 -38.35 -0.26 -3.77
CA LEU A 442 -37.71 -0.72 -2.53
C LEU A 442 -38.25 0.05 -1.32
N ARG A 443 -38.57 -0.65 -0.23
CA ARG A 443 -39.07 -0.04 1.01
C ARG A 443 -37.93 0.50 1.87
N LEU A 444 -38.05 1.73 2.36
CA LEU A 444 -37.15 2.27 3.38
C LEU A 444 -37.44 1.65 4.76
N PRO A 445 -36.42 1.45 5.61
CA PRO A 445 -36.63 0.98 6.97
C PRO A 445 -37.44 1.99 7.79
N PRO A 446 -38.28 1.53 8.73
CA PRO A 446 -39.07 2.42 9.57
C PRO A 446 -38.17 3.31 10.44
N SER A 447 -38.50 4.60 10.52
CA SER A 447 -37.74 5.63 11.26
C SER A 447 -37.74 5.43 12.79
N SER A 448 -38.45 4.43 13.31
CA SER A 448 -38.57 4.12 14.73
C SER A 448 -37.39 3.35 15.32
N ARG A 449 -36.45 2.84 14.50
CA ARG A 449 -35.17 2.32 14.98
C ARG A 449 -34.20 3.49 15.19
N VAL A 450 -34.32 4.21 16.31
CA VAL A 450 -33.39 5.31 16.65
C VAL A 450 -32.04 4.71 17.07
N PRO A 451 -30.95 4.86 16.28
CA PRO A 451 -29.62 4.51 16.73
C PRO A 451 -29.24 5.37 17.94
N THR A 452 -28.65 4.76 18.96
CA THR A 452 -28.01 5.51 20.04
C THR A 452 -26.86 6.34 19.46
N PRO A 453 -26.50 7.50 20.05
CA PRO A 453 -25.36 8.29 19.60
C PRO A 453 -24.08 7.46 19.47
N LEU A 454 -23.82 6.57 20.44
CA LEU A 454 -22.65 5.71 20.45
C LEU A 454 -22.67 4.66 19.31
N PHE A 455 -23.82 4.03 19.00
CA PHE A 455 -23.93 3.13 17.85
C PHE A 455 -23.66 3.88 16.54
N PHE A 456 -24.23 5.08 16.40
CA PHE A 456 -24.00 5.91 15.21
C PHE A 456 -22.52 6.29 15.08
N THR A 457 -21.85 6.68 16.17
CA THR A 457 -20.40 6.95 16.18
C THR A 457 -19.61 5.73 15.73
N ALA A 458 -19.86 4.55 16.32
CA ALA A 458 -19.14 3.32 15.95
C ALA A 458 -19.36 2.94 14.47
N TYR A 459 -20.58 3.10 13.96
CA TYR A 459 -20.90 2.84 12.55
C TYR A 459 -20.19 3.80 11.60
N VAL A 460 -20.27 5.11 11.86
CA VAL A 460 -19.61 6.12 11.02
C VAL A 460 -18.10 5.94 11.08
N LEU A 461 -17.53 5.66 12.25
CA LEU A 461 -16.10 5.34 12.40
C LEU A 461 -15.69 4.16 11.50
N THR A 462 -16.44 3.06 11.55
CA THR A 462 -16.18 1.87 10.73
C THR A 462 -16.14 2.23 9.23
N ALA A 463 -17.11 3.02 8.77
CA ALA A 463 -17.15 3.49 7.38
C ALA A 463 -16.00 4.46 7.05
N CYS A 464 -15.64 5.37 7.97
CA CYS A 464 -14.54 6.31 7.81
C CYS A 464 -13.18 5.61 7.71
N VAL A 465 -12.92 4.55 8.50
CA VAL A 465 -11.70 3.74 8.40
C VAL A 465 -11.54 3.19 6.98
N ALA A 466 -12.57 2.53 6.44
CA ALA A 466 -12.55 1.99 5.09
C ALA A 466 -12.39 3.09 4.03
N ALA A 467 -13.20 4.15 4.12
CA ALA A 467 -13.20 5.24 3.14
C ALA A 467 -11.86 6.00 3.12
N LEU A 468 -11.27 6.29 4.27
CA LEU A 468 -10.00 6.99 4.39
C LEU A 468 -8.87 6.21 3.70
N ILE A 469 -8.74 4.92 4.02
CA ILE A 469 -7.64 4.10 3.50
C ILE A 469 -7.82 3.82 2.00
N LEU A 470 -9.04 3.53 1.54
CA LEU A 470 -9.34 3.30 0.11
C LEU A 470 -9.11 4.58 -0.71
N SER A 471 -9.57 5.74 -0.23
CA SER A 471 -9.40 7.01 -0.95
C SER A 471 -7.95 7.50 -0.96
N ASP A 472 -7.22 7.35 0.15
CA ASP A 472 -5.80 7.68 0.22
C ASP A 472 -5.00 6.81 -0.77
N SER A 473 -5.23 5.50 -0.78
CA SER A 473 -4.56 4.58 -1.69
C SER A 473 -4.82 4.94 -3.16
N ALA A 474 -6.07 5.23 -3.51
CA ALA A 474 -6.45 5.66 -4.85
C ALA A 474 -5.88 7.03 -5.25
N ALA A 475 -5.59 7.91 -4.27
CA ALA A 475 -4.96 9.21 -4.49
C ALA A 475 -3.42 9.15 -4.52
N GLY A 476 -2.83 7.95 -4.61
CA GLY A 476 -1.38 7.73 -4.65
C GLY A 476 -0.73 7.47 -3.28
N ALA A 477 -1.53 7.13 -2.26
CA ALA A 477 -1.11 6.82 -0.90
C ALA A 477 -0.31 7.95 -0.22
N ARG A 478 -0.80 9.19 -0.26
CA ARG A 478 -0.08 10.35 0.30
C ARG A 478 0.07 10.28 1.82
N LEU A 479 -0.91 9.71 2.52
CA LEU A 479 -0.85 9.47 3.97
C LEU A 479 -0.23 8.10 4.28
N GLY A 480 -0.52 7.09 3.46
CA GLY A 480 0.01 5.74 3.63
C GLY A 480 1.51 5.62 3.33
N PHE A 481 2.07 6.42 2.42
CA PHE A 481 3.48 6.37 2.07
C PHE A 481 4.35 7.07 3.13
N ASN A 482 5.40 6.39 3.58
CA ASN A 482 6.19 6.70 4.77
C ASN A 482 5.34 6.90 6.04
N GLY A 483 4.21 6.19 6.13
CA GLY A 483 3.28 6.23 7.28
C GLY A 483 3.61 5.23 8.39
N MET A 484 2.88 5.25 9.52
CA MET A 484 3.13 4.35 10.66
C MET A 484 2.82 2.87 10.39
N LEU A 485 2.03 2.56 9.36
CA LEU A 485 1.54 1.20 9.03
C LEU A 485 1.61 0.90 7.53
N GLY A 486 2.06 1.88 6.75
CA GLY A 486 1.89 1.86 5.31
C GLY A 486 3.13 1.35 4.58
N MET A 487 3.37 1.93 3.41
CA MET A 487 4.55 1.63 2.61
C MET A 487 5.67 2.59 2.99
N ASP A 488 6.92 2.20 2.81
CA ASP A 488 8.05 3.08 3.07
C ASP A 488 9.15 2.94 2.01
N ALA A 489 9.88 4.03 1.81
CA ALA A 489 10.95 4.10 0.81
C ALA A 489 12.16 3.22 1.14
N VAL A 490 12.33 2.83 2.41
CA VAL A 490 13.47 2.04 2.87
C VAL A 490 13.28 0.57 2.47
N VAL A 491 12.09 0.01 2.74
CA VAL A 491 11.72 -1.36 2.38
C VAL A 491 11.50 -1.47 0.87
N ALA A 492 10.98 -0.41 0.23
CA ALA A 492 10.79 -0.31 -1.21
C ALA A 492 9.98 -1.50 -1.79
N GLY A 493 8.99 -1.96 -1.03
CA GLY A 493 8.09 -3.04 -1.44
C GLY A 493 7.05 -2.57 -2.47
N ARG A 494 6.57 -1.34 -2.31
CA ARG A 494 5.62 -0.63 -3.18
C ARG A 494 5.70 0.87 -2.83
N PHE A 495 5.51 1.76 -3.81
CA PHE A 495 5.61 3.21 -3.58
C PHE A 495 4.27 3.94 -3.59
N TYR A 496 3.25 3.39 -4.24
CA TYR A 496 1.93 4.00 -4.36
C TYR A 496 0.85 2.93 -4.45
N GLY A 497 -0.40 3.34 -4.23
CA GLY A 497 -1.55 2.45 -4.26
C GLY A 497 -1.83 1.69 -2.98
N MET A 498 -2.61 0.62 -3.08
CA MET A 498 -3.04 -0.16 -1.90
C MET A 498 -1.92 -1.10 -1.44
N SER A 499 -1.51 -1.01 -0.18
CA SER A 499 -0.56 -1.96 0.42
C SER A 499 -1.31 -3.12 1.10
N ASN A 500 -0.62 -4.26 1.34
CA ASN A 500 -1.20 -5.40 2.06
C ASN A 500 -1.77 -5.00 3.44
N THR A 501 -1.07 -4.14 4.17
CA THR A 501 -1.53 -3.63 5.48
C THR A 501 -2.75 -2.72 5.33
N ALA A 502 -2.72 -1.80 4.36
CA ALA A 502 -3.83 -0.90 4.07
C ALA A 502 -5.09 -1.70 3.65
N PHE A 503 -4.93 -2.67 2.76
CA PHE A 503 -5.98 -3.57 2.31
C PHE A 503 -6.64 -4.31 3.48
N ALA A 504 -5.85 -4.98 4.32
CA ALA A 504 -6.35 -5.78 5.44
C ALA A 504 -7.26 -4.94 6.37
N LEU A 505 -6.81 -3.72 6.72
CA LEU A 505 -7.55 -2.81 7.58
C LEU A 505 -8.82 -2.27 6.88
N ALA A 506 -8.69 -1.83 5.62
CA ALA A 506 -9.80 -1.25 4.86
C ALA A 506 -10.88 -2.29 4.53
N ALA A 507 -10.50 -3.49 4.10
CA ALA A 507 -11.40 -4.57 3.73
C ALA A 507 -12.19 -5.09 4.93
N ALA A 508 -11.53 -5.29 6.07
CA ALA A 508 -12.18 -5.68 7.31
C ALA A 508 -13.24 -4.64 7.75
N ALA A 509 -12.87 -3.36 7.75
CA ALA A 509 -13.78 -2.27 8.09
C ALA A 509 -14.95 -2.16 7.09
N LEU A 510 -14.68 -2.29 5.78
CA LEU A 510 -15.70 -2.22 4.74
C LEU A 510 -16.73 -3.34 4.87
N VAL A 511 -16.30 -4.59 5.06
CA VAL A 511 -17.21 -5.73 5.24
C VAL A 511 -18.15 -5.50 6.42
N ILE A 512 -17.65 -4.96 7.53
CA ILE A 512 -18.45 -4.66 8.72
C ILE A 512 -19.41 -3.50 8.46
N ALA A 513 -18.93 -2.41 7.86
CA ALA A 513 -19.73 -1.23 7.55
C ALA A 513 -20.90 -1.59 6.62
N VAL A 514 -20.61 -2.33 5.54
CA VAL A 514 -21.62 -2.79 4.58
C VAL A 514 -22.60 -3.74 5.26
N ALA A 515 -22.14 -4.71 6.05
CA ALA A 515 -23.03 -5.64 6.75
C ALA A 515 -24.00 -4.91 7.69
N ALA A 516 -23.49 -4.03 8.54
CA ALA A 516 -24.28 -3.28 9.52
C ALA A 516 -25.24 -2.27 8.86
N GLY A 517 -24.81 -1.63 7.77
CA GLY A 517 -25.59 -0.61 7.06
C GLY A 517 -26.66 -1.16 6.12
N VAL A 518 -26.37 -2.27 5.43
CA VAL A 518 -27.26 -2.85 4.39
C VAL A 518 -28.33 -3.75 5.00
N SER A 519 -28.04 -4.44 6.11
CA SER A 519 -28.99 -5.40 6.70
C SER A 519 -30.36 -4.79 7.05
N PRO A 520 -30.47 -3.61 7.68
CA PRO A 520 -31.78 -3.02 7.98
C PRO A 520 -32.61 -2.76 6.71
N PHE A 521 -31.96 -2.44 5.59
CA PHE A 521 -32.63 -2.20 4.32
C PHE A 521 -33.07 -3.49 3.63
N VAL A 522 -32.25 -4.54 3.68
CA VAL A 522 -32.60 -5.88 3.19
C VAL A 522 -33.77 -6.46 4.00
N GLU A 523 -33.74 -6.33 5.32
CA GLU A 523 -34.79 -6.79 6.22
C GLU A 523 -36.15 -6.14 5.92
N ALA A 524 -36.16 -4.86 5.58
CA ALA A 524 -37.36 -4.08 5.28
C ALA A 524 -38.11 -4.54 4.01
N GLN A 525 -37.47 -5.35 3.15
CA GLN A 525 -38.09 -5.77 1.90
C GLN A 525 -39.08 -6.93 2.09
N PRO A 526 -40.27 -6.85 1.46
CA PRO A 526 -41.38 -7.79 1.68
C PRO A 526 -41.22 -9.12 0.94
N THR A 527 -40.50 -9.15 -0.19
CA THR A 527 -40.34 -10.36 -1.02
C THR A 527 -38.89 -10.80 -1.11
N HIS A 528 -38.67 -12.11 -1.29
CA HIS A 528 -37.33 -12.67 -1.45
C HIS A 528 -36.59 -12.12 -2.68
N ARG A 529 -37.30 -11.78 -3.77
CA ARG A 529 -36.71 -11.12 -4.94
C ARG A 529 -36.19 -9.72 -4.61
N LEU A 530 -36.99 -8.90 -3.93
CA LEU A 530 -36.57 -7.55 -3.52
C LEU A 530 -35.44 -7.58 -2.49
N ARG A 531 -35.45 -8.55 -1.56
CA ARG A 531 -34.34 -8.80 -0.63
C ARG A 531 -33.02 -9.06 -1.35
N ARG A 532 -33.08 -9.91 -2.39
CA ARG A 532 -31.92 -10.16 -3.26
C ARG A 532 -31.44 -8.88 -3.93
N THR A 533 -32.32 -8.14 -4.58
CA THR A 533 -31.94 -6.88 -5.26
C THR A 533 -31.34 -5.88 -4.28
N ALA A 534 -31.93 -5.71 -3.09
CA ALA A 534 -31.41 -4.84 -2.05
C ALA A 534 -30.01 -5.27 -1.56
N ALA A 535 -29.78 -6.57 -1.38
CA ALA A 535 -28.47 -7.08 -0.98
C ALA A 535 -27.43 -6.91 -2.10
N TYR A 536 -27.80 -7.21 -3.35
CA TYR A 536 -26.90 -7.04 -4.50
C TYR A 536 -26.54 -5.57 -4.75
N LEU A 537 -27.49 -4.64 -4.63
CA LEU A 537 -27.20 -3.21 -4.77
C LEU A 537 -26.42 -2.68 -3.56
N GLY A 538 -26.86 -3.03 -2.35
CA GLY A 538 -26.25 -2.55 -1.11
C GLY A 538 -24.83 -3.04 -0.88
N VAL A 539 -24.49 -4.27 -1.29
CA VAL A 539 -23.13 -4.80 -1.23
C VAL A 539 -22.36 -4.51 -2.52
N GLY A 540 -23.01 -4.65 -3.68
CA GLY A 540 -22.38 -4.55 -4.98
C GLY A 540 -21.89 -3.14 -5.31
N VAL A 541 -22.64 -2.08 -5.00
CA VAL A 541 -22.19 -0.70 -5.26
C VAL A 541 -20.93 -0.33 -4.46
N PRO A 542 -20.91 -0.41 -3.10
CA PRO A 542 -19.69 -0.11 -2.35
C PRO A 542 -18.57 -1.10 -2.66
N GLY A 543 -18.91 -2.36 -2.95
CA GLY A 543 -17.96 -3.38 -3.34
C GLY A 543 -17.28 -3.11 -4.68
N LEU A 544 -18.04 -2.68 -5.70
CA LEU A 544 -17.51 -2.28 -7.00
C LEU A 544 -16.64 -1.02 -6.90
N ILE A 545 -17.04 -0.05 -6.07
CA ILE A 545 -16.21 1.13 -5.79
C ILE A 545 -14.90 0.69 -5.14
N ALA A 546 -14.93 -0.15 -4.10
CA ALA A 546 -13.73 -0.63 -3.44
C ALA A 546 -12.82 -1.42 -4.39
N LEU A 547 -13.37 -2.32 -5.20
CA LEU A 547 -12.62 -3.08 -6.22
C LEU A 547 -12.03 -2.18 -7.31
N ALA A 548 -12.73 -1.11 -7.70
CA ALA A 548 -12.18 -0.14 -8.65
C ALA A 548 -11.02 0.64 -8.04
N LEU A 549 -11.15 1.09 -6.79
CA LEU A 549 -10.09 1.81 -6.08
C LEU A 549 -8.84 0.94 -5.84
N ASP A 550 -9.04 -0.37 -5.62
CA ASP A 550 -7.97 -1.34 -5.38
C ASP A 550 -7.33 -1.90 -6.67
N GLY A 551 -8.13 -2.09 -7.72
CA GLY A 551 -7.73 -2.80 -8.93
C GLY A 551 -7.28 -1.93 -10.11
N LEU A 552 -7.48 -0.61 -10.07
CA LEU A 552 -7.08 0.27 -11.17
C LEU A 552 -5.54 0.33 -11.30
N PRO A 553 -4.96 0.06 -12.49
CA PRO A 553 -3.50 0.08 -12.68
C PRO A 553 -2.86 1.43 -12.31
N GLN A 554 -3.54 2.52 -12.65
CA GLN A 554 -3.11 3.89 -12.33
C GLN A 554 -3.10 4.18 -10.82
N ALA A 555 -3.87 3.41 -10.04
CA ALA A 555 -3.95 3.49 -8.59
C ALA A 555 -3.04 2.47 -7.87
N GLY A 556 -2.16 1.76 -8.60
CA GLY A 556 -1.28 0.74 -8.02
C GLY A 556 -2.01 -0.56 -7.71
N ALA A 557 -2.42 -1.28 -8.76
CA ALA A 557 -3.27 -2.46 -8.67
C ALA A 557 -2.77 -3.51 -7.65
N ASP A 558 -3.66 -3.95 -6.76
CA ASP A 558 -3.47 -5.12 -5.90
C ASP A 558 -4.42 -6.25 -6.33
N VAL A 559 -3.88 -7.20 -7.09
CA VAL A 559 -4.67 -8.34 -7.57
C VAL A 559 -5.02 -9.30 -6.42
N GLY A 560 -4.13 -9.44 -5.43
CA GLY A 560 -4.38 -10.31 -4.30
C GLY A 560 -5.49 -9.78 -3.40
N GLY A 561 -5.45 -8.48 -3.14
CA GLY A 561 -6.53 -7.71 -2.51
C GLY A 561 -7.85 -7.84 -3.27
N ALA A 562 -7.86 -7.60 -4.58
CA ALA A 562 -9.09 -7.63 -5.38
C ALA A 562 -9.78 -9.00 -5.34
N ILE A 563 -9.02 -10.10 -5.42
CA ILE A 563 -9.55 -11.47 -5.32
C ILE A 563 -10.16 -11.71 -3.93
N ALA A 564 -9.45 -11.32 -2.87
CA ALA A 564 -9.90 -11.50 -1.50
C ALA A 564 -11.15 -10.67 -1.18
N MET A 565 -11.19 -9.42 -1.63
CA MET A 565 -12.33 -8.51 -1.49
C MET A 565 -13.56 -9.05 -2.23
N ALA A 566 -13.41 -9.46 -3.50
CA ALA A 566 -14.52 -10.01 -4.28
C ALA A 566 -15.11 -11.27 -3.63
N ALA A 567 -14.25 -12.15 -3.11
CA ALA A 567 -14.67 -13.33 -2.36
C ALA A 567 -15.44 -12.96 -1.08
N ALA A 568 -14.91 -12.03 -0.28
CA ALA A 568 -15.53 -11.56 0.96
C ALA A 568 -16.91 -10.94 0.73
N LEU A 569 -17.05 -10.08 -0.28
CA LEU A 569 -18.30 -9.43 -0.66
C LEU A 569 -19.33 -10.43 -1.20
N ALA A 570 -18.90 -11.43 -1.96
CA ALA A 570 -19.77 -12.50 -2.42
C ALA A 570 -20.31 -13.33 -1.25
N ALA A 571 -19.44 -13.70 -0.30
CA ALA A 571 -19.83 -14.40 0.92
C ALA A 571 -20.79 -13.57 1.79
N LEU A 572 -20.53 -12.27 1.94
CA LEU A 572 -21.40 -11.33 2.65
C LEU A 572 -22.78 -11.25 1.98
N THR A 573 -22.83 -11.06 0.67
CA THR A 573 -24.09 -11.00 -0.10
C THR A 573 -24.89 -12.28 0.04
N ALA A 574 -24.25 -13.44 -0.09
CA ALA A 574 -24.90 -14.73 0.10
C ALA A 574 -25.45 -14.89 1.53
N GLY A 575 -24.69 -14.43 2.53
CA GLY A 575 -25.12 -14.39 3.92
C GLY A 575 -26.37 -13.53 4.15
N LEU A 576 -26.40 -12.31 3.61
CA LEU A 576 -27.54 -11.38 3.74
C LEU A 576 -28.81 -11.88 3.05
N VAL A 577 -28.66 -12.62 1.94
CA VAL A 577 -29.78 -13.26 1.22
C VAL A 577 -30.26 -14.54 1.92
N GLY A 578 -29.50 -15.10 2.86
CA GLY A 578 -29.79 -16.39 3.50
C GLY A 578 -29.40 -17.61 2.66
N GLY A 579 -28.56 -17.44 1.65
CA GLY A 579 -28.08 -18.49 0.76
C GLY A 579 -26.76 -19.12 1.19
N ARG A 580 -26.38 -20.21 0.51
CA ARG A 580 -25.03 -20.79 0.53
C ARG A 580 -24.41 -20.72 -0.85
N ILE A 581 -23.11 -20.47 -0.92
CA ILE A 581 -22.33 -20.50 -2.16
C ILE A 581 -21.86 -21.94 -2.36
N GLY A 582 -22.32 -22.60 -3.41
CA GLY A 582 -21.80 -23.91 -3.80
C GLY A 582 -20.43 -23.79 -4.46
N TRP A 583 -19.62 -24.86 -4.41
CA TRP A 583 -18.27 -24.91 -4.97
C TRP A 583 -18.17 -24.38 -6.42
N LYS A 584 -19.14 -24.72 -7.27
CA LYS A 584 -19.18 -24.23 -8.67
C LYS A 584 -19.17 -22.71 -8.76
N ARG A 585 -19.88 -22.00 -7.87
CA ARG A 585 -19.95 -20.53 -7.83
C ARG A 585 -18.65 -19.92 -7.31
N TRP A 586 -18.02 -20.55 -6.31
CA TRP A 586 -16.68 -20.18 -5.86
C TRP A 586 -15.66 -20.25 -7.00
N MET A 587 -15.69 -21.34 -7.78
CA MET A 587 -14.87 -21.49 -8.97
C MET A 587 -15.18 -20.44 -10.03
N THR A 588 -16.44 -20.04 -10.21
CA THR A 588 -16.77 -18.94 -11.15
C THR A 588 -16.23 -17.60 -10.69
N ILE A 589 -16.30 -17.29 -9.38
CA ILE A 589 -15.75 -16.05 -8.81
C ILE A 589 -14.23 -16.04 -8.97
N ALA A 590 -13.56 -17.14 -8.61
CA ALA A 590 -12.11 -17.27 -8.73
C ALA A 590 -11.66 -17.17 -10.21
N THR A 591 -12.34 -17.87 -11.12
CA THR A 591 -12.04 -17.81 -12.56
C THR A 591 -12.29 -16.41 -13.11
N GLY A 592 -13.39 -15.76 -12.73
CA GLY A 592 -13.70 -14.38 -13.14
C GLY A 592 -12.64 -13.38 -12.68
N ALA A 593 -12.19 -13.49 -11.43
CA ALA A 593 -11.13 -12.63 -10.90
C ALA A 593 -9.78 -12.87 -11.58
N LEU A 594 -9.41 -14.14 -11.80
CA LEU A 594 -8.20 -14.53 -12.54
C LEU A 594 -8.25 -14.07 -14.00
N THR A 595 -9.40 -14.19 -14.66
CA THR A 595 -9.59 -13.75 -16.06
C THR A 595 -9.49 -12.23 -16.17
N ALA A 596 -10.10 -11.50 -15.24
CA ALA A 596 -9.98 -10.05 -15.19
C ALA A 596 -8.52 -9.62 -14.97
N ALA A 597 -7.83 -10.19 -13.99
CA ALA A 597 -6.42 -9.91 -13.72
C ALA A 597 -5.53 -10.24 -14.93
N GLY A 598 -5.74 -11.39 -15.57
CA GLY A 598 -5.01 -11.80 -16.77
C GLY A 598 -5.28 -10.88 -17.97
N LEU A 599 -6.53 -10.46 -18.18
CA LEU A 599 -6.88 -9.52 -19.24
C LEU A 599 -6.25 -8.15 -19.01
N PHE A 600 -6.28 -7.63 -17.76
CA PHE A 600 -5.60 -6.39 -17.41
C PHE A 600 -4.09 -6.50 -17.62
N GLY A 601 -3.46 -7.60 -17.19
CA GLY A 601 -2.04 -7.85 -17.42
C GLY A 601 -1.69 -7.93 -18.91
N LEU A 602 -2.57 -8.49 -19.74
CA LEU A 602 -2.36 -8.60 -21.18
C LEU A 602 -2.54 -7.25 -21.90
N ILE A 603 -3.54 -6.45 -21.47
CA ILE A 603 -3.73 -5.07 -21.93
C ILE A 603 -2.49 -4.25 -21.59
N ASP A 604 -2.04 -4.33 -20.34
CA ASP A 604 -0.84 -3.65 -19.86
C ASP A 604 0.40 -4.04 -20.69
N ARG A 605 0.65 -5.34 -20.86
CA ARG A 605 1.72 -5.86 -21.75
C ARG A 605 1.62 -5.32 -23.19
N SER A 606 0.41 -5.26 -23.75
CA SER A 606 0.18 -4.80 -25.13
C SER A 606 0.39 -3.29 -25.31
N LEU A 607 0.25 -2.52 -24.23
CA LEU A 607 0.52 -1.09 -24.19
C LEU A 607 2.01 -0.79 -23.95
N GLY A 608 2.86 -1.82 -23.89
CA GLY A 608 4.31 -1.69 -23.75
C GLY A 608 4.78 -1.31 -22.35
N SER A 609 3.91 -1.39 -21.33
CA SER A 609 4.27 -1.02 -19.96
C SER A 609 5.04 -2.13 -19.23
N HIS A 610 5.97 -1.72 -18.38
CA HIS A 610 6.84 -2.60 -17.60
C HIS A 610 6.28 -2.89 -16.20
N THR A 611 4.95 -2.94 -16.02
CA THR A 611 4.41 -3.22 -14.68
C THR A 611 4.73 -4.65 -14.26
N HIS A 612 4.78 -4.89 -12.94
CA HIS A 612 4.97 -6.22 -12.38
C HIS A 612 3.97 -7.27 -12.91
N MET A 613 2.75 -6.86 -13.27
CA MET A 613 1.75 -7.77 -13.84
C MET A 613 2.07 -8.10 -15.30
N GLY A 614 2.40 -7.11 -16.13
CA GLY A 614 2.81 -7.31 -17.51
C GLY A 614 4.07 -8.19 -17.62
N GLN A 615 5.05 -7.98 -16.74
CA GLN A 615 6.26 -8.80 -16.65
C GLN A 615 5.97 -10.25 -16.23
N PHE A 616 5.10 -10.47 -15.24
CA PHE A 616 4.72 -11.82 -14.83
C PHE A 616 4.00 -12.60 -15.94
N ILE A 617 3.13 -11.93 -16.71
CA ILE A 617 2.51 -12.52 -17.90
C ILE A 617 3.56 -12.89 -18.96
N GLY A 618 4.60 -12.06 -19.14
CA GLY A 618 5.78 -12.41 -19.95
C GLY A 618 6.49 -13.67 -19.44
N GLN A 619 6.81 -13.74 -18.15
CA GLN A 619 7.45 -14.91 -17.53
C GLN A 619 6.62 -16.20 -17.67
N LEU A 620 5.29 -16.09 -17.65
CA LEU A 620 4.36 -17.20 -17.90
C LEU A 620 4.47 -17.72 -19.35
N GLN A 621 4.68 -16.82 -20.31
CA GLN A 621 4.86 -17.16 -21.72
C GLN A 621 6.27 -17.73 -21.98
N ASP A 622 7.29 -17.17 -21.32
CA ASP A 622 8.70 -17.54 -21.49
C ASP A 622 9.09 -18.77 -20.65
N GLY A 623 8.18 -19.31 -19.84
CA GLY A 623 8.40 -20.51 -19.01
C GLY A 623 9.23 -20.28 -17.74
N THR A 624 9.60 -19.03 -17.44
CA THR A 624 10.45 -18.64 -16.30
C THR A 624 9.66 -18.30 -15.04
N ALA A 625 8.32 -18.31 -15.09
CA ALA A 625 7.47 -17.97 -13.94
C ALA A 625 7.68 -18.87 -12.70
N SER A 626 8.23 -20.08 -12.88
CA SER A 626 8.50 -21.03 -11.79
C SER A 626 9.47 -20.46 -10.75
N THR A 627 10.49 -19.71 -11.16
CA THR A 627 11.48 -19.12 -10.24
C THR A 627 10.85 -18.01 -9.41
N THR A 628 10.00 -17.18 -10.01
CA THR A 628 9.23 -16.13 -9.32
C THR A 628 8.27 -16.73 -8.29
N ILE A 629 7.54 -17.78 -8.65
CA ILE A 629 6.61 -18.47 -7.74
C ILE A 629 7.39 -19.13 -6.59
N LEU A 630 8.48 -19.83 -6.88
CA LEU A 630 9.32 -20.49 -5.86
C LEU A 630 9.92 -19.46 -4.90
N ARG A 631 10.37 -18.30 -5.39
CA ARG A 631 10.87 -17.19 -4.56
C ARG A 631 9.78 -16.67 -3.62
N LYS A 632 8.56 -16.47 -4.11
CA LYS A 632 7.43 -16.01 -3.28
C LYS A 632 7.05 -17.04 -2.21
N LEU A 633 7.01 -18.31 -2.57
CA LEU A 633 6.70 -19.40 -1.64
C LEU A 633 7.78 -19.58 -0.57
N THR A 634 9.06 -19.54 -0.96
CA THR A 634 10.17 -19.64 0.00
C THR A 634 10.21 -18.45 0.93
N ALA A 635 9.86 -17.24 0.48
CA ALA A 635 9.75 -16.05 1.32
C ALA A 635 8.70 -16.18 2.45
N LEU A 636 7.69 -17.05 2.31
CA LEU A 636 6.72 -17.34 3.37
C LEU A 636 7.28 -18.24 4.48
N VAL A 637 8.26 -19.08 4.16
CA VAL A 637 8.70 -20.17 5.04
C VAL A 637 10.07 -19.90 5.65
N VAL A 638 11.01 -19.44 4.83
CA VAL A 638 12.41 -19.21 5.22
C VAL A 638 12.55 -18.30 6.45
N PRO A 639 11.78 -17.20 6.63
CA PRO A 639 11.92 -16.34 7.80
C PRO A 639 11.75 -17.08 9.14
N PHE A 640 10.93 -18.12 9.20
CA PHE A 640 10.71 -18.90 10.42
C PHE A 640 11.90 -19.80 10.80
N PHE A 641 12.78 -20.09 9.83
CA PHE A 641 14.01 -20.85 10.05
C PHE A 641 15.22 -19.94 10.25
N THR A 642 15.23 -18.76 9.62
CA THR A 642 16.37 -17.82 9.67
C THR A 642 16.27 -16.80 10.80
N SER A 643 15.07 -16.49 11.28
CA SER A 643 14.84 -15.50 12.34
C SER A 643 14.22 -16.10 13.60
N ARG A 644 14.94 -16.00 14.72
CA ARG A 644 14.45 -16.42 16.05
C ARG A 644 13.19 -15.66 16.46
N LEU A 645 13.07 -14.39 16.06
CA LEU A 645 11.91 -13.56 16.37
C LEU A 645 10.67 -14.02 15.58
N ALA A 646 10.83 -14.36 14.30
CA ALA A 646 9.74 -14.89 13.48
C ALA A 646 9.25 -16.23 14.03
N LEU A 647 10.16 -17.12 14.43
CA LEU A 647 9.82 -18.39 15.07
C LEU A 647 9.07 -18.18 16.39
N LEU A 648 9.56 -17.28 17.27
CA LEU A 648 8.89 -16.96 18.52
C LEU A 648 7.47 -16.42 18.27
N ALA A 649 7.31 -15.50 17.32
CA ALA A 649 6.01 -14.95 16.94
C ALA A 649 5.05 -16.04 16.45
N LEU A 650 5.54 -16.99 15.64
CA LEU A 650 4.75 -18.14 15.19
C LEU A 650 4.29 -19.00 16.37
N VAL A 651 5.19 -19.35 17.29
CA VAL A 651 4.87 -20.17 18.47
C VAL A 651 3.82 -19.49 19.34
N VAL A 652 4.01 -18.20 19.64
CA VAL A 652 3.04 -17.40 20.43
C VAL A 652 1.69 -17.34 19.71
N GLY A 653 1.68 -17.12 18.39
CA GLY A 653 0.46 -17.11 17.57
C GLY A 653 -0.28 -18.45 17.60
N VAL A 654 0.44 -19.56 17.49
CA VAL A 654 -0.14 -20.92 17.57
C VAL A 654 -0.73 -21.18 18.96
N ILE A 655 -0.02 -20.82 20.03
CA ILE A 655 -0.52 -20.96 21.41
C ILE A 655 -1.81 -20.14 21.60
N ALA A 656 -1.83 -18.91 21.10
CA ALA A 656 -3.01 -18.05 21.18
C ALA A 656 -4.20 -18.64 20.39
N LEU A 657 -3.97 -19.15 19.18
CA LEU A 657 -5.01 -19.80 18.35
C LEU A 657 -5.56 -21.06 19.00
N VAL A 658 -4.69 -21.93 19.54
CA VAL A 658 -5.10 -23.15 20.25
C VAL A 658 -5.89 -22.80 21.51
N GLY A 659 -5.41 -21.80 22.28
CA GLY A 659 -6.11 -21.31 23.47
C GLY A 659 -7.49 -20.73 23.14
N ALA A 660 -7.60 -19.91 22.10
CA ALA A 660 -8.87 -19.36 21.61
C ALA A 660 -9.82 -20.47 21.13
N GLY A 661 -9.32 -21.45 20.39
CA GLY A 661 -10.10 -22.59 19.91
C GLY A 661 -10.60 -23.48 21.06
N TRP A 662 -9.75 -23.74 22.05
CA TRP A 662 -10.12 -24.45 23.28
C TRP A 662 -11.20 -23.71 24.05
N TRP A 663 -11.03 -22.41 24.27
CA TRP A 663 -12.00 -21.56 24.95
C TRP A 663 -13.34 -21.51 24.21
N LEU A 664 -13.32 -21.33 22.88
CA LEU A 664 -14.52 -21.30 22.05
C LEU A 664 -15.27 -22.64 22.11
N ARG A 665 -14.57 -23.78 22.02
CA ARG A 665 -15.18 -25.10 22.16
C ARG A 665 -15.84 -25.28 23.53
N ARG A 666 -15.18 -24.83 24.59
CA ARG A 666 -15.72 -24.85 25.95
C ARG A 666 -17.00 -24.02 26.07
N GLU A 667 -17.00 -22.78 25.56
CA GLU A 667 -18.17 -21.90 25.61
C GLU A 667 -19.32 -22.38 24.72
N VAL A 668 -19.04 -22.92 23.53
CA VAL A 668 -20.08 -23.55 22.68
C VAL A 668 -20.72 -24.75 23.39
N THR A 669 -19.92 -25.53 24.11
CA THR A 669 -20.42 -26.67 24.90
C THR A 669 -21.29 -26.17 26.06
N ALA A 670 -20.83 -25.16 26.81
CA ALA A 670 -21.61 -24.53 27.88
C ALA A 670 -22.91 -23.92 27.36
N TRP A 671 -22.89 -23.29 26.18
CA TRP A 671 -24.09 -22.75 25.53
C TRP A 671 -25.11 -23.84 25.19
N ARG A 672 -24.65 -24.95 24.60
CA ARG A 672 -25.51 -26.11 24.30
C ARG A 672 -26.10 -26.73 25.56
N LEU A 673 -25.36 -26.71 26.66
CA LEU A 673 -25.78 -27.20 27.98
C LEU A 673 -26.64 -26.17 28.75
N GLY A 674 -26.85 -24.96 28.23
CA GLY A 674 -27.61 -23.90 28.90
C GLY A 674 -26.89 -23.26 30.10
N THR A 675 -25.62 -23.56 30.32
CA THR A 675 -24.80 -23.08 31.45
C THR A 675 -23.86 -21.93 31.07
N SER A 676 -23.96 -21.41 29.84
CA SER A 676 -23.07 -20.32 29.39
C SER A 676 -23.28 -19.06 30.20
N ALA A 677 -22.17 -18.49 30.67
CA ALA A 677 -22.14 -17.21 31.36
C ALA A 677 -22.59 -16.02 30.49
N TYR A 678 -22.72 -16.19 29.18
CA TYR A 678 -23.17 -15.17 28.23
C TYR A 678 -24.65 -15.28 27.87
N ALA A 679 -25.41 -16.22 28.46
CA ALA A 679 -26.82 -16.43 28.16
C ALA A 679 -27.68 -15.18 28.43
N SER A 680 -27.30 -14.39 29.44
CA SER A 680 -27.90 -13.10 29.81
C SER A 680 -27.89 -12.06 28.70
N LEU A 681 -26.94 -12.12 27.76
CA LEU A 681 -26.82 -11.15 26.67
C LEU A 681 -27.87 -11.33 25.57
N VAL A 682 -28.48 -12.51 25.50
CA VAL A 682 -29.38 -12.91 24.40
C VAL A 682 -30.79 -13.18 24.91
N ARG A 683 -30.95 -13.66 26.14
CA ARG A 683 -32.25 -13.91 26.74
C ARG A 683 -32.86 -12.61 27.27
N PRO A 684 -34.13 -12.30 26.96
CA PRO A 684 -34.82 -11.20 27.63
C PRO A 684 -34.88 -11.51 29.14
N GLU A 685 -34.66 -10.50 29.98
CA GLU A 685 -35.04 -10.60 31.40
C GLU A 685 -36.55 -10.89 31.42
N GLU A 686 -36.93 -12.08 31.86
CA GLU A 686 -38.29 -12.31 32.30
C GLU A 686 -38.51 -11.36 33.47
N GLN A 687 -39.24 -10.28 33.23
CA GLN A 687 -39.87 -9.53 34.32
C GLN A 687 -40.68 -10.55 35.10
N GLU A 688 -40.25 -10.78 36.34
CA GLU A 688 -41.03 -11.41 37.40
C GLU A 688 -42.41 -10.74 37.39
N ALA A 689 -43.34 -11.38 36.67
CA ALA A 689 -44.73 -10.98 36.69
C ALA A 689 -45.17 -11.18 38.14
N ASP A 690 -45.50 -10.07 38.78
CA ASP A 690 -46.16 -9.96 40.08
C ASP A 690 -47.22 -11.07 40.16
N GLN A 691 -46.88 -12.18 40.83
CA GLN A 691 -47.78 -13.30 41.08
C GLN A 691 -48.79 -12.83 42.13
N ARG A 692 -49.72 -11.99 41.73
CA ARG A 692 -50.99 -11.86 42.44
C ARG A 692 -52.00 -12.80 41.79
N PRO A 693 -52.58 -13.75 42.53
CA PRO A 693 -53.62 -14.60 42.01
C PRO A 693 -54.87 -13.72 41.82
N THR A 694 -55.21 -13.40 40.58
CA THR A 694 -56.58 -13.03 40.23
C THR A 694 -57.31 -14.29 39.83
N GLU A 695 -58.18 -14.75 40.72
CA GLU A 695 -59.32 -15.60 40.38
C GLU A 695 -60.18 -14.85 39.36
N ASP A 696 -60.23 -15.35 38.12
CA ASP A 696 -61.47 -15.56 37.36
C ASP A 696 -61.21 -15.78 35.87
N GLY A 697 -61.90 -16.77 35.31
CA GLY A 697 -62.43 -16.68 33.95
C GLY A 697 -61.61 -17.31 32.83
N ALA A 698 -62.10 -18.45 32.34
CA ALA A 698 -61.69 -19.08 31.09
C ALA A 698 -61.76 -18.12 29.89
N GLY A 699 -60.65 -18.00 29.16
CA GLY A 699 -60.57 -17.31 27.87
C GLY A 699 -59.41 -17.86 27.05
N GLN A 700 -59.72 -18.58 25.98
CA GLN A 700 -58.75 -19.03 24.98
C GLN A 700 -58.07 -17.80 24.35
N HIS A 701 -56.79 -17.58 24.67
CA HIS A 701 -55.95 -16.67 23.90
C HIS A 701 -55.18 -17.46 22.85
N GLU A 702 -55.63 -17.35 21.59
CA GLU A 702 -54.81 -17.62 20.41
C GLU A 702 -53.54 -16.78 20.50
N GLY A 703 -52.42 -17.46 20.73
CA GLY A 703 -51.09 -16.87 20.74
C GLY A 703 -50.68 -16.40 19.34
N ALA A 704 -51.09 -15.19 18.96
CA ALA A 704 -50.39 -14.40 17.96
C ALA A 704 -49.03 -13.97 18.54
N GLY A 705 -48.08 -14.89 18.55
CA GLY A 705 -46.70 -14.65 18.95
C GLY A 705 -46.04 -13.65 18.01
N THR A 706 -46.18 -12.36 18.31
CA THR A 706 -45.36 -11.31 17.70
C THR A 706 -43.91 -11.53 18.13
N THR A 707 -43.11 -12.00 17.19
CA THR A 707 -41.65 -12.23 17.26
C THR A 707 -40.89 -10.94 17.57
N ALA A 708 -40.87 -10.53 18.84
CA ALA A 708 -40.09 -9.39 19.31
C ALA A 708 -39.48 -9.70 20.69
N ALA A 709 -38.57 -10.67 20.76
CA ALA A 709 -37.85 -10.97 22.01
C ALA A 709 -36.47 -11.61 21.74
N GLY A 710 -35.40 -10.95 22.20
CA GLY A 710 -34.05 -11.50 22.49
C GLY A 710 -33.27 -12.22 21.38
N GLY A 711 -32.46 -11.51 20.59
CA GLY A 711 -31.54 -12.16 19.63
C GLY A 711 -30.39 -11.27 19.17
N LEU A 712 -29.24 -11.88 18.84
CA LEU A 712 -28.08 -11.19 18.25
C LEU A 712 -28.46 -10.46 16.94
N PRO A 713 -27.70 -9.44 16.52
CA PRO A 713 -27.97 -8.74 15.26
C PRO A 713 -27.91 -9.69 14.06
N GLN A 714 -28.91 -9.63 13.18
CA GLN A 714 -29.02 -10.55 12.02
C GLN A 714 -27.85 -10.39 11.03
N TRP A 715 -27.23 -9.21 10.98
CA TRP A 715 -26.08 -8.91 10.14
C TRP A 715 -24.77 -9.54 10.62
N LEU A 716 -24.69 -9.97 11.88
CA LEU A 716 -23.45 -10.47 12.48
C LEU A 716 -22.97 -11.77 11.80
N THR A 717 -23.87 -12.72 11.56
CA THR A 717 -23.49 -13.99 10.91
C THR A 717 -23.02 -13.80 9.46
N PRO A 718 -23.70 -13.00 8.61
CA PRO A 718 -23.18 -12.61 7.30
C PRO A 718 -21.81 -11.91 7.38
N ALA A 719 -21.63 -10.97 8.31
CA ALA A 719 -20.35 -10.27 8.49
C ALA A 719 -19.21 -11.25 8.84
N LEU A 720 -19.42 -12.15 9.80
CA LEU A 720 -18.44 -13.16 10.19
C LEU A 720 -18.09 -14.13 9.04
N LYS A 721 -19.06 -14.49 8.19
CA LYS A 721 -18.79 -15.29 6.99
C LYS A 721 -17.98 -14.53 5.95
N GLY A 722 -18.29 -13.26 5.74
CA GLY A 722 -17.53 -12.36 4.86
C GLY A 722 -16.08 -12.22 5.35
N LEU A 723 -15.88 -11.88 6.62
CA LEU A 723 -14.56 -11.75 7.25
C LEU A 723 -13.78 -13.06 7.27
N GLY A 724 -14.44 -14.19 7.57
CA GLY A 724 -13.78 -15.50 7.54
C GLY A 724 -13.31 -15.86 6.13
N THR A 725 -14.10 -15.53 5.11
CA THR A 725 -13.70 -15.70 3.70
C THR A 725 -12.53 -14.78 3.37
N LEU A 726 -12.61 -13.51 3.76
CA LEU A 726 -11.55 -12.52 3.55
C LEU A 726 -10.21 -13.05 4.09
N VAL A 727 -10.17 -13.42 5.37
CA VAL A 727 -8.97 -13.94 6.04
C VAL A 727 -8.42 -15.19 5.35
N VAL A 728 -9.28 -16.15 4.97
CA VAL A 728 -8.82 -17.38 4.31
C VAL A 728 -8.21 -17.09 2.94
N VAL A 729 -8.86 -16.23 2.14
CA VAL A 729 -8.39 -15.91 0.79
C VAL A 729 -7.14 -15.03 0.86
N GLU A 730 -7.08 -14.06 1.78
CA GLU A 730 -5.90 -13.23 2.03
C GLU A 730 -4.66 -14.07 2.33
N VAL A 731 -4.79 -15.08 3.20
CA VAL A 731 -3.70 -16.00 3.59
C VAL A 731 -3.19 -16.81 2.41
N VAL A 732 -4.08 -17.22 1.50
CA VAL A 732 -3.73 -18.08 0.36
C VAL A 732 -3.12 -17.30 -0.79
N VAL A 733 -3.59 -16.07 -1.04
CA VAL A 733 -3.26 -15.33 -2.26
C VAL A 733 -2.08 -14.37 -2.07
N ASN A 734 -1.80 -13.90 -0.85
CA ASN A 734 -0.83 -12.83 -0.63
C ASN A 734 0.46 -13.29 0.03
N ASP A 735 1.59 -12.69 -0.39
CA ASP A 735 2.93 -12.93 0.16
C ASP A 735 3.03 -12.57 1.66
N SER A 736 2.12 -11.75 2.19
CA SER A 736 2.03 -11.38 3.60
C SER A 736 0.72 -11.85 4.26
N GLY A 737 0.14 -12.93 3.73
CA GLY A 737 -1.21 -13.35 4.07
C GLY A 737 -1.47 -13.57 5.56
N LEU A 738 -0.51 -14.11 6.32
CA LEU A 738 -0.65 -14.32 7.77
C LEU A 738 -0.68 -12.99 8.56
N SER A 739 0.17 -12.03 8.21
CA SER A 739 0.16 -10.72 8.87
C SER A 739 -1.08 -9.92 8.50
N MET A 740 -1.54 -10.02 7.25
CA MET A 740 -2.81 -9.44 6.80
C MET A 740 -3.97 -9.99 7.63
N ALA A 741 -4.07 -11.32 7.78
CA ALA A 741 -5.09 -11.94 8.61
C ALA A 741 -5.12 -11.41 10.06
N CYS A 742 -3.96 -11.26 10.69
CA CYS A 742 -3.85 -10.68 12.03
C CYS A 742 -4.36 -9.24 12.09
N LEU A 743 -3.99 -8.41 11.11
CA LEU A 743 -4.43 -7.01 11.02
C LEU A 743 -5.92 -6.89 10.70
N SER A 744 -6.43 -7.70 9.76
CA SER A 744 -7.86 -7.82 9.44
C SER A 744 -8.68 -8.17 10.68
N LEU A 745 -8.22 -9.14 11.49
CA LEU A 745 -8.86 -9.51 12.74
C LEU A 745 -8.75 -8.42 13.82
N ALA A 746 -7.58 -7.78 13.93
CA ALA A 746 -7.36 -6.70 14.90
C ALA A 746 -8.17 -5.44 14.58
N CYS A 747 -8.45 -5.17 13.31
CA CYS A 747 -9.38 -4.13 12.89
C CYS A 747 -10.84 -4.57 13.10
N ALA A 748 -11.19 -5.79 12.70
CA ALA A 748 -12.55 -6.28 12.73
C ALA A 748 -13.12 -6.45 14.14
N ALA A 749 -12.34 -7.02 15.07
CA ALA A 749 -12.86 -7.41 16.38
C ALA A 749 -13.35 -6.20 17.20
N PRO A 750 -12.61 -5.09 17.35
CA PRO A 750 -13.09 -3.89 18.03
C PRO A 750 -14.34 -3.29 17.37
N LEU A 751 -14.38 -3.21 16.04
CA LEU A 751 -15.51 -2.63 15.30
C LEU A 751 -16.78 -3.48 15.48
N LEU A 752 -16.65 -4.81 15.42
CA LEU A 752 -17.76 -5.73 15.72
C LEU A 752 -18.23 -5.60 17.18
N VAL A 753 -17.31 -5.59 18.14
CA VAL A 753 -17.64 -5.46 19.57
C VAL A 753 -18.34 -4.12 19.82
N ALA A 754 -17.87 -3.01 19.24
CA ALA A 754 -18.49 -1.70 19.39
C ALA A 754 -19.94 -1.70 18.88
N LEU A 755 -20.18 -2.19 17.66
CA LEU A 755 -21.52 -2.21 17.07
C LEU A 755 -22.47 -3.16 17.80
N VAL A 756 -22.00 -4.35 18.19
CA VAL A 756 -22.83 -5.33 18.90
C VAL A 756 -23.14 -4.86 20.32
N ALA A 757 -22.15 -4.40 21.08
CA ALA A 757 -22.34 -3.97 22.46
C ALA A 757 -23.29 -2.76 22.54
N THR A 758 -23.12 -1.78 21.66
CA THR A 758 -23.99 -0.59 21.62
C THR A 758 -25.42 -0.91 21.17
N GLN A 759 -25.59 -1.88 20.26
CA GLN A 759 -26.92 -2.34 19.85
C GLN A 759 -27.62 -3.16 20.95
N LEU A 760 -26.88 -3.97 21.70
CA LEU A 760 -27.41 -4.69 22.87
C LEU A 760 -27.77 -3.73 24.00
N GLN A 761 -26.91 -2.74 24.25
CA GLN A 761 -27.13 -1.70 25.27
C GLN A 761 -28.46 -0.97 25.06
N ALA A 762 -28.85 -0.71 23.81
CA ALA A 762 -30.11 -0.04 23.47
C ALA A 762 -31.37 -0.88 23.79
N ARG A 763 -31.20 -2.18 24.02
CA ARG A 763 -32.29 -3.14 24.28
C ARG A 763 -32.46 -3.44 25.77
N VAL A 764 -31.40 -3.29 26.56
CA VAL A 764 -31.44 -3.39 28.03
C VAL A 764 -32.10 -2.10 28.55
N ARG A 765 -33.31 -2.23 29.12
CA ARG A 765 -34.08 -1.07 29.61
C ARG A 765 -33.54 -0.58 30.94
#